data_AF-K2CG34-F1
#
_entry.id   AF-K2CG34-F1
#
_cell.length_a   1.000
_cell.length_b   1.000
_cell.length_c   1.000
_cell.angle_alpha   90.00
_cell.angle_beta   90.00
_cell.angle_gamma   90.00
#
_symmetry.space_group_name_H-M   'P 1'
#
loop_
_entity.id
_entity.type
_entity.pdbx_description
1 polymer ?
#
loop_
_entity_poly.entity_id
_entity_poly.type
_entity_poly.pdbx_seq_one_letter_code
_entity_poly.pdbx_strand_id
1 'polypeptide(L)'
;MAYTLTLLGTDTVYTPKPNPPYYEEGETLSIVSSLLTGTPQIGPRQSNDAIELKNSAMTLIKGPSTAGGEVGARIADGVCEILEAIQKGETKINIIAHSRGAVEAILIAHELKRIQTLLLDKNCTPEQITGSPCKLTKTALLQKQPLIQIDDVLRNNLQETEISILNIDPVPGGRYYGTPGIRWEDPRFYKLPDIVKEYEEYVYENERSRCFKAIVPDHDPTKTVFKLQALPGHHGTGSGNLRDQQGQAVQDGNTSHVQQLLLLKLIDFLHRHDAHFKTTDEINQLQVTGQYSANLITLIKTVLTAENTNGSIKNHYLQLYNDIIKNRTAYQHFNKTHYKFLGQEQAWWAMLGMARDERILHHKAHNDTYLSTILAGSGSTHFLNAEHAQLYFTNILHVKDSTTPGERIRHITDTLLNTMRHAATLKRSESDESVNVTLSTREDPFASIAATKVGEAMLSECLNIVIEEIGQTYLNSQMSATHHRQFSEAVKDAITQFKAASEQPDQADLSNALFAQLQTGIKETLTKKCDLLIQTANELIIQSSAAYHMENLIHELSDSIAQLDLSHLTQANLTECNSLKQVLSRAKLDLQNTHLIAEIPEAIDRNVKQIKQATERLPEENQLKQFSNFIQEITQSASENIAALPTASDRLKDTIEMCIHLNDRIINIEDFVKDAPIAGFNANAIILNLTARKALLIHHAASLVFTNNLSLEQVKALCNDPTQTIQHTDLAKSIIAQAINLGVSDPDMLTLRAEHARQMESANKELLAKQTKIDGLEKENAVFKTEKNQSQRSVDEQNDKLKENSQTIEELRTTIAQKENEVTQATATITALNATLQNYTSLNEKCQTLIDDQLLSLTKNYLMHLILEINRHTTPKLTLDRNGSINGLEHIPNPTPTILRLRGKIHKVSELYCLLINQEQPAYSRIEKFDRKFTEYRIAIMAHRDGAGERYCKNIGIALSILLTGILPGLAVLAIRSAKTGQSMRFWRSQGENYAEKAQVTHHTNKR
;
A
#
# COMPACT_ATOMS: atom_id res chain seq x y z
N MET A 1 46.13 10.47 9.70
CA MET A 1 45.89 9.01 9.69
C MET A 1 45.68 8.59 11.14
N ALA A 2 45.35 7.32 11.41
CA ALA A 2 45.30 6.84 12.78
C ALA A 2 46.63 6.18 13.16
N TYR A 3 47.07 6.39 14.40
CA TYR A 3 48.24 5.73 14.96
C TYR A 3 47.82 4.69 16.00
N THR A 4 48.41 3.49 15.98
CA THR A 4 48.06 2.41 16.90
C THR A 4 49.21 2.07 17.86
N LEU A 5 48.93 2.12 19.17
CA LEU A 5 49.81 1.61 20.21
C LEU A 5 49.30 0.26 20.71
N THR A 6 50.16 -0.76 20.67
CA THR A 6 49.88 -2.08 21.22
C THR A 6 50.68 -2.33 22.49
N LEU A 7 50.01 -2.71 23.58
CA LEU A 7 50.63 -2.99 24.87
C LEU A 7 50.37 -4.44 25.29
N LEU A 8 51.43 -5.26 25.29
CA LEU A 8 51.31 -6.68 25.64
C LEU A 8 51.16 -6.90 27.16
N GLY A 9 50.60 -8.05 27.53
CA GLY A 9 50.40 -8.47 28.91
C GLY A 9 51.69 -8.89 29.63
N THR A 10 51.58 -9.16 30.93
CA THR A 10 52.71 -9.57 31.79
C THR A 10 53.50 -10.72 31.18
N ASP A 11 54.83 -10.61 31.11
CA ASP A 11 55.75 -11.62 30.56
C ASP A 11 55.38 -12.09 29.13
N THR A 12 54.61 -11.28 28.38
CA THR A 12 54.20 -11.58 27.00
C THR A 12 55.14 -10.88 26.03
N VAL A 13 55.65 -11.64 25.05
CA VAL A 13 56.54 -11.19 23.99
C VAL A 13 55.86 -11.26 22.63
N TYR A 14 56.34 -10.48 21.66
CA TYR A 14 55.77 -10.42 20.32
C TYR A 14 55.82 -11.79 19.62
N THR A 15 54.65 -12.43 19.49
CA THR A 15 54.49 -13.80 19.00
C THR A 15 53.42 -13.86 17.92
N PRO A 16 53.63 -13.27 16.73
CA PRO A 16 52.62 -13.22 15.66
C PRO A 16 52.44 -14.56 14.93
N LYS A 17 53.27 -15.57 15.24
CA LYS A 17 53.28 -16.89 14.60
C LYS A 17 52.90 -17.97 15.61
N PRO A 18 52.37 -19.13 15.15
CA PRO A 18 52.21 -20.31 15.99
C PRO A 18 53.42 -20.61 16.86
N ASN A 19 53.21 -20.68 18.17
CA ASN A 19 54.21 -20.97 19.20
C ASN A 19 53.62 -21.89 20.29
N PRO A 20 53.49 -23.20 20.00
CA PRO A 20 52.98 -24.18 20.97
C PRO A 20 53.94 -24.37 22.16
N PRO A 21 53.44 -24.80 23.33
CA PRO A 21 52.08 -25.30 23.57
C PRO A 21 51.06 -24.22 23.92
N TYR A 22 51.48 -22.96 24.11
CA TYR A 22 50.61 -21.90 24.64
C TYR A 22 49.87 -21.15 23.53
N TYR A 23 50.56 -20.68 22.49
CA TYR A 23 49.97 -19.86 21.44
C TYR A 23 49.88 -20.66 20.13
N GLU A 24 48.95 -21.61 20.04
CA GLU A 24 48.87 -22.53 18.90
C GLU A 24 48.65 -21.82 17.55
N GLU A 25 47.97 -20.68 17.54
CA GLU A 25 47.76 -19.83 16.35
C GLU A 25 48.60 -18.53 16.38
N GLY A 26 49.38 -18.30 17.43
CA GLY A 26 50.03 -17.02 17.75
C GLY A 26 49.29 -16.24 18.85
N GLU A 27 49.95 -15.21 19.38
CA GLU A 27 49.39 -14.31 20.39
C GLU A 27 48.56 -13.22 19.71
N THR A 28 47.34 -13.00 20.20
CA THR A 28 46.30 -12.21 19.53
C THR A 28 46.72 -10.78 19.18
N LEU A 29 47.28 -10.02 20.11
CA LEU A 29 47.68 -8.63 19.86
C LEU A 29 48.87 -8.56 18.89
N SER A 30 49.78 -9.53 18.97
CA SER A 30 50.90 -9.71 18.05
C SER A 30 50.41 -9.99 16.62
N ILE A 31 49.43 -10.89 16.47
CA ILE A 31 48.79 -11.18 15.18
C ILE A 31 48.19 -9.88 14.61
N VAL A 32 47.31 -9.20 15.35
CA VAL A 32 46.64 -7.99 14.84
C VAL A 32 47.65 -6.90 14.48
N SER A 33 48.64 -6.65 15.33
CA SER A 33 49.69 -5.65 15.07
C SER A 33 50.50 -5.95 13.82
N SER A 34 50.74 -7.23 13.54
CA SER A 34 51.45 -7.66 12.34
C SER A 34 50.65 -7.52 11.04
N LEU A 35 49.33 -7.28 11.12
CA LEU A 35 48.45 -7.04 9.97
C LEU A 35 48.38 -5.56 9.56
N LEU A 36 48.83 -4.63 10.42
CA LEU A 36 48.84 -3.20 10.10
C LEU A 36 49.88 -2.86 9.02
N THR A 37 49.59 -1.85 8.20
CA THR A 37 50.48 -1.41 7.11
C THR A 37 51.77 -0.78 7.66
N GLY A 38 52.77 -0.69 6.78
CA GLY A 38 54.04 -0.03 7.05
C GLY A 38 55.21 -1.02 7.10
N THR A 39 56.32 -0.62 6.49
CA THR A 39 57.56 -1.41 6.54
C THR A 39 58.10 -1.39 7.98
N PRO A 40 58.31 -2.55 8.62
CA PRO A 40 58.89 -2.60 9.95
C PRO A 40 60.23 -1.87 9.98
N GLN A 41 60.38 -0.90 10.88
CA GLN A 41 61.68 -0.31 11.18
C GLN A 41 62.46 -1.26 12.09
N ILE A 42 62.89 -2.40 11.55
CA ILE A 42 63.84 -3.29 12.21
C ILE A 42 65.23 -2.67 12.01
N GLY A 43 65.52 -1.60 12.76
CA GLY A 43 66.87 -1.05 12.85
C GLY A 43 67.80 -1.99 13.63
N PRO A 44 69.12 -1.98 13.37
CA PRO A 44 70.08 -2.78 14.10
C PRO A 44 70.08 -2.36 15.58
N ARG A 45 69.47 -3.17 16.45
CA ARG A 45 69.20 -2.89 17.88
C ARG A 45 68.58 -1.50 18.08
N GLN A 46 67.26 -1.41 18.07
CA GLN A 46 66.59 -0.25 18.66
C GLN A 46 67.17 -0.04 20.07
N SER A 47 67.60 1.19 20.39
CA SER A 47 68.23 1.53 21.67
C SER A 47 67.35 1.29 22.91
N ASN A 48 66.09 0.87 22.70
CA ASN A 48 65.11 0.56 23.73
C ASN A 48 64.66 -0.89 23.59
N ASP A 49 65.11 -1.77 24.51
CA ASP A 49 64.75 -3.20 24.53
C ASP A 49 63.24 -3.45 24.75
N ALA A 50 62.43 -2.42 24.97
CA ALA A 50 60.98 -2.47 25.19
C ALA A 50 60.14 -2.66 23.91
N ILE A 51 60.59 -2.07 22.80
CA ILE A 51 59.81 -1.95 21.57
C ILE A 51 60.13 -3.14 20.69
N GLU A 52 59.13 -3.96 20.40
CA GLU A 52 59.28 -5.19 19.60
C GLU A 52 58.94 -4.98 18.13
N LEU A 53 58.03 -4.04 17.84
CA LEU A 53 57.62 -3.66 16.50
C LEU A 53 57.35 -2.16 16.44
N LYS A 54 57.91 -1.47 15.45
CA LYS A 54 57.62 -0.05 15.15
C LYS A 54 57.59 0.16 13.65
N ASN A 55 56.59 0.89 13.17
CA ASN A 55 56.53 1.44 11.82
C ASN A 55 55.89 2.84 11.87
N SER A 56 55.56 3.42 10.72
CA SER A 56 54.98 4.78 10.66
C SER A 56 53.58 4.88 11.27
N ALA A 57 52.81 3.79 11.27
CA ALA A 57 51.41 3.77 11.70
C ALA A 57 51.20 3.13 13.08
N MET A 58 52.19 2.41 13.63
CA MET A 58 52.03 1.69 14.88
C MET A 58 53.31 1.43 15.65
N THR A 59 53.16 1.19 16.96
CA THR A 59 54.22 0.65 17.83
C THR A 59 53.66 -0.43 18.76
N LEU A 60 54.41 -1.50 18.93
CA LEU A 60 54.16 -2.57 19.90
C LEU A 60 55.22 -2.55 20.99
N ILE A 61 54.76 -2.43 22.22
CA ILE A 61 55.59 -2.47 23.42
C ILE A 61 55.34 -3.79 24.14
N LYS A 62 56.42 -4.49 24.51
CA LYS A 62 56.33 -5.72 25.29
C LYS A 62 55.84 -5.45 26.71
N GLY A 63 55.16 -6.43 27.30
CA GLY A 63 54.61 -6.27 28.63
C GLY A 63 55.68 -6.16 29.72
N PRO A 64 55.30 -5.66 30.91
CA PRO A 64 56.17 -5.63 32.07
C PRO A 64 56.43 -7.04 32.61
N SER A 65 57.48 -7.19 33.40
CA SER A 65 57.75 -8.45 34.11
C SER A 65 56.68 -8.72 35.19
N THR A 66 56.60 -9.96 35.69
CA THR A 66 55.78 -10.28 36.88
C THR A 66 56.06 -9.34 38.07
N ALA A 67 57.31 -8.90 38.26
CA ALA A 67 57.68 -7.96 39.33
C ALA A 67 57.17 -6.53 39.06
N GLY A 68 56.88 -6.17 37.81
CA GLY A 68 56.29 -4.87 37.45
C GLY A 68 57.22 -3.67 37.64
N GLY A 69 58.54 -3.88 37.80
CA GLY A 69 59.50 -2.80 37.96
C GLY A 69 59.56 -1.86 36.75
N GLU A 70 59.17 -2.35 35.58
CA GLU A 70 59.24 -1.64 34.30
C GLU A 70 57.98 -0.82 33.96
N VAL A 71 56.89 -0.92 34.73
CA VAL A 71 55.59 -0.30 34.36
C VAL A 71 55.69 1.20 34.10
N GLY A 72 56.49 1.91 34.91
CA GLY A 72 56.72 3.35 34.71
C GLY A 72 57.45 3.66 33.41
N ALA A 73 58.38 2.79 33.00
CA ALA A 73 59.10 2.92 31.74
C ALA A 73 58.20 2.61 30.53
N ARG A 74 57.35 1.58 30.63
CA ARG A 74 56.37 1.22 29.57
C ARG A 74 55.36 2.32 29.32
N ILE A 75 54.83 2.94 30.38
CA ILE A 75 53.95 4.11 30.28
C ILE A 75 54.68 5.28 29.62
N ALA A 76 55.93 5.55 30.04
CA ALA A 76 56.72 6.63 29.46
C ALA A 76 57.02 6.38 27.97
N ASP A 77 57.32 5.14 27.58
CA ASP A 77 57.48 4.72 26.19
C ASP A 77 56.21 4.99 25.39
N GLY A 78 55.05 4.53 25.86
CA GLY A 78 53.77 4.75 25.18
C GLY A 78 53.40 6.23 25.04
N VAL A 79 53.63 7.04 26.08
CA VAL A 79 53.43 8.51 26.01
C VAL A 79 54.35 9.14 24.97
N CYS A 80 55.64 8.81 24.96
CA CYS A 80 56.59 9.38 24.01
C CYS A 80 56.24 9.00 22.56
N GLU A 81 55.88 7.74 22.31
CA GLU A 81 55.51 7.25 20.98
C GLU A 81 54.24 7.93 20.45
N ILE A 82 53.23 8.14 21.30
CA ILE A 82 52.01 8.85 20.92
C ILE A 82 52.29 10.34 20.67
N LEU A 83 53.10 11.00 21.51
CA LEU A 83 53.47 12.40 21.28
C LEU A 83 54.25 12.57 19.96
N GLU A 84 55.15 11.63 19.64
CA GLU A 84 55.86 11.60 18.35
C GLU A 84 54.88 11.46 17.17
N ALA A 85 53.86 10.60 17.30
CA ALA A 85 52.83 10.43 16.28
C ALA A 85 51.98 11.70 16.10
N ILE A 86 51.56 12.33 17.20
CA ILE A 86 50.79 13.58 17.18
C ILE A 86 51.60 14.72 16.54
N GLN A 87 52.90 14.80 16.82
CA GLN A 87 53.79 15.77 16.18
C GLN A 87 53.87 15.57 14.66
N LYS A 88 53.71 14.33 14.17
CA LYS A 88 53.63 14.01 12.73
C LYS A 88 52.26 14.29 12.11
N GLY A 89 51.27 14.70 12.89
CA GLY A 89 49.92 15.00 12.43
C GLY A 89 48.87 13.93 12.74
N GLU A 90 49.22 12.87 13.46
CA GLU A 90 48.27 11.82 13.82
C GLU A 90 47.46 12.22 15.05
N THR A 91 46.21 12.63 14.86
CA THR A 91 45.30 13.04 15.95
C THR A 91 44.34 11.95 16.40
N LYS A 92 44.20 10.86 15.64
CA LYS A 92 43.41 9.68 16.04
C LYS A 92 44.34 8.60 16.57
N ILE A 93 44.22 8.30 17.86
CA ILE A 93 45.10 7.36 18.55
C ILE A 93 44.32 6.14 19.01
N ASN A 94 44.73 4.97 18.55
CA ASN A 94 44.17 3.69 18.96
C ASN A 94 45.12 3.02 19.96
N ILE A 95 44.58 2.48 21.05
CA ILE A 95 45.36 1.66 21.99
C ILE A 95 44.69 0.30 22.12
N ILE A 96 45.43 -0.77 21.82
CA ILE A 96 44.98 -2.15 22.05
C ILE A 96 45.90 -2.82 23.07
N ALA A 97 45.32 -3.45 24.09
CA ALA A 97 46.13 -3.88 25.22
C ALA A 97 45.53 -5.07 25.99
N HIS A 98 46.40 -5.83 26.67
CA HIS A 98 46.01 -6.99 27.50
C HIS A 98 46.64 -6.93 28.89
N SER A 99 45.95 -7.44 29.91
CA SER A 99 46.49 -7.65 31.25
C SER A 99 47.06 -6.37 31.88
N ARG A 100 48.31 -6.38 32.35
CA ARG A 100 49.00 -5.18 32.85
C ARG A 100 49.19 -4.11 31.78
N GLY A 101 49.39 -4.49 30.51
CA GLY A 101 49.44 -3.55 29.39
C GLY A 101 48.13 -2.76 29.26
N ALA A 102 46.98 -3.39 29.53
CA ALA A 102 45.68 -2.73 29.53
C ALA A 102 45.53 -1.72 30.69
N VAL A 103 46.17 -1.97 31.83
CA VAL A 103 46.26 -0.98 32.93
C VAL A 103 47.21 0.16 32.57
N GLU A 104 48.32 -0.14 31.89
CA GLU A 104 49.23 0.88 31.34
C GLU A 104 48.51 1.79 30.32
N ALA A 105 47.64 1.23 29.47
CA ALA A 105 46.82 1.99 28.51
C ALA A 105 45.98 3.08 29.19
N ILE A 106 45.28 2.72 30.28
CA ILE A 106 44.45 3.66 31.07
C ILE A 106 45.32 4.82 31.58
N LEU A 107 46.51 4.51 32.10
CA LEU A 107 47.40 5.55 32.64
C LEU A 107 48.09 6.38 31.56
N ILE A 108 48.42 5.81 30.41
CA ILE A 108 48.92 6.56 29.25
C ILE A 108 47.89 7.61 28.83
N ALA A 109 46.60 7.25 28.77
CA ALA A 109 45.54 8.20 28.49
C ALA A 109 45.46 9.32 29.54
N HIS A 110 45.65 9.02 30.83
CA HIS A 110 45.72 10.05 31.89
C HIS A 110 46.92 10.97 31.73
N GLU A 111 48.09 10.44 31.40
CA GLU A 111 49.27 11.26 31.15
C GLU A 111 49.08 12.16 29.92
N LEU A 112 48.51 11.65 28.84
CA LEU A 112 48.21 12.44 27.65
C LEU A 112 47.18 13.54 27.93
N LYS A 113 46.13 13.25 28.72
CA LYS A 113 45.17 14.28 29.15
C LYS A 113 45.82 15.36 30.01
N ARG A 114 46.71 14.97 30.92
CA ARG A 114 47.48 15.91 31.77
C ARG A 114 48.34 16.81 30.88
N ILE A 115 49.05 16.23 29.92
CA ILE A 115 49.92 16.98 28.98
C ILE A 115 49.08 17.90 28.09
N GLN A 116 47.95 17.43 27.55
CA GLN A 116 47.00 18.24 26.79
C GLN A 116 46.57 19.48 27.57
N THR A 117 46.29 19.33 28.86
CA THR A 117 45.89 20.43 29.75
C THR A 117 47.05 21.40 30.01
N LEU A 118 48.26 20.87 30.23
CA LEU A 118 49.46 21.71 30.45
C LEU A 118 49.81 22.53 29.22
N LEU A 119 49.64 21.97 28.01
CA LEU A 119 49.96 22.66 26.76
C LEU A 119 49.01 23.80 26.39
N LEU A 120 47.90 23.97 27.11
CA LEU A 120 47.06 25.17 27.02
C LEU A 120 47.82 26.44 27.47
N ASP A 121 48.77 26.29 28.41
CA ASP A 121 49.71 27.35 28.74
C ASP A 121 50.84 27.39 27.70
N LYS A 122 50.93 28.50 26.96
CA LYS A 122 51.98 28.73 25.96
C LYS A 122 53.38 28.73 26.57
N ASN A 123 53.52 28.95 27.88
CA ASN A 123 54.79 28.92 28.61
C ASN A 123 55.14 27.53 29.17
N CYS A 124 54.36 26.49 28.88
CA CYS A 124 54.65 25.13 29.34
C CYS A 124 56.01 24.65 28.85
N THR A 125 56.81 24.13 29.79
CA THR A 125 58.18 23.64 29.59
C THR A 125 58.23 22.11 29.50
N PRO A 126 59.25 21.52 28.84
CA PRO A 126 59.44 20.06 28.82
C PRO A 126 59.53 19.45 30.22
N GLU A 127 60.10 20.16 31.20
CA GLU A 127 60.16 19.74 32.60
C GLU A 127 58.76 19.52 33.19
N GLN A 128 57.80 20.39 32.90
CA GLN A 128 56.41 20.25 33.37
C GLN A 128 55.71 19.05 32.73
N ILE A 129 56.01 18.74 31.46
CA ILE A 129 55.49 17.55 30.78
C ILE A 129 55.95 16.27 31.48
N THR A 130 57.22 16.19 31.90
CA THR A 130 57.75 14.99 32.58
C THR A 130 57.23 14.79 34.01
N GLY A 131 56.51 15.78 34.58
CA GLY A 131 55.98 15.79 35.94
C GLY A 131 54.77 14.87 36.20
N SER A 132 54.85 13.58 35.86
CA SER A 132 53.80 12.61 36.15
C SER A 132 53.53 12.49 37.67
N PRO A 133 52.27 12.32 38.11
CA PRO A 133 51.93 12.02 39.50
C PRO A 133 52.41 10.63 39.95
N CYS A 134 52.67 9.69 39.02
CA CYS A 134 53.27 8.41 39.35
C CYS A 134 54.80 8.54 39.41
N LYS A 135 55.40 8.18 40.56
CA LYS A 135 56.86 8.30 40.77
C LYS A 135 57.68 7.52 39.75
N LEU A 136 57.25 6.30 39.39
CA LEU A 136 57.96 5.46 38.43
C LEU A 136 57.89 6.06 37.02
N THR A 137 56.70 6.48 36.59
CA THR A 137 56.49 7.13 35.29
C THR A 137 57.23 8.46 35.19
N LYS A 138 57.20 9.29 36.25
CA LYS A 138 57.96 10.55 36.31
C LYS A 138 59.45 10.32 36.12
N THR A 139 60.01 9.32 36.81
CA THR A 139 61.44 8.99 36.70
C THR A 139 61.80 8.58 35.28
N ALA A 140 60.97 7.75 34.64
CA ALA A 140 61.19 7.31 33.27
C ALA A 140 61.00 8.44 32.24
N LEU A 141 60.00 9.31 32.40
CA LEU A 141 59.78 10.47 31.52
C LEU A 141 60.93 11.48 31.61
N LEU A 142 61.49 11.71 32.80
CA LEU A 142 62.66 12.57 32.97
C LEU A 142 63.87 12.06 32.18
N GLN A 143 64.08 10.74 32.14
CA GLN A 143 65.14 10.13 31.32
C GLN A 143 64.90 10.31 29.81
N LYS A 144 63.63 10.47 29.41
CA LYS A 144 63.19 10.63 28.02
C LYS A 144 62.91 12.09 27.63
N GLN A 145 63.11 13.05 28.54
CA GLN A 145 62.86 14.48 28.32
C GLN A 145 63.47 15.01 27.00
N PRO A 146 64.70 14.64 26.60
CA PRO A 146 65.30 15.13 25.35
C PRO A 146 64.54 14.69 24.08
N LEU A 147 63.70 13.66 24.17
CA LEU A 147 62.90 13.16 23.05
C LEU A 147 61.58 13.92 22.88
N ILE A 148 61.18 14.74 23.86
CA ILE A 148 59.93 15.48 23.84
C ILE A 148 60.19 16.89 23.31
N GLN A 149 59.81 17.12 22.06
CA GLN A 149 59.89 18.44 21.44
C GLN A 149 58.52 19.13 21.53
N ILE A 150 58.46 20.26 22.23
CA ILE A 150 57.24 21.07 22.30
C ILE A 150 57.31 22.17 21.24
N ASP A 151 56.53 22.03 20.18
CA ASP A 151 56.32 23.04 19.15
C ASP A 151 54.82 23.37 19.01
N ASP A 152 54.51 24.37 18.16
CA ASP A 152 53.11 24.75 17.91
C ASP A 152 52.31 23.63 17.23
N VAL A 153 52.97 22.73 16.49
CA VAL A 153 52.34 21.59 15.82
C VAL A 153 51.82 20.60 16.85
N LEU A 154 52.67 20.16 17.79
CA LEU A 154 52.28 19.28 18.88
C LEU A 154 51.18 19.92 19.74
N ARG A 155 51.30 21.22 20.06
CA ARG A 155 50.29 21.94 20.85
C ARG A 155 48.92 21.89 20.17
N ASN A 156 48.86 22.24 18.89
CA ASN A 156 47.60 22.27 18.14
C ASN A 156 47.03 20.86 17.96
N ASN A 157 47.85 19.91 17.49
CA ASN A 157 47.39 18.55 17.22
C ASN A 157 46.96 17.81 18.49
N LEU A 158 47.62 18.04 19.63
CA LEU A 158 47.22 17.41 20.90
C LEU A 158 45.86 17.91 21.40
N GLN A 159 45.45 19.15 21.08
CA GLN A 159 44.10 19.61 21.44
C GLN A 159 43.01 18.89 20.65
N GLU A 160 43.28 18.57 19.38
CA GLU A 160 42.39 17.82 18.50
C GLU A 160 42.53 16.30 18.64
N THR A 161 43.36 15.82 19.57
CA THR A 161 43.63 14.39 19.72
C THR A 161 42.50 13.66 20.42
N GLU A 162 42.11 12.55 19.83
CA GLU A 162 41.10 11.62 20.34
C GLU A 162 41.72 10.23 20.54
N ILE A 163 41.42 9.60 21.67
CA ILE A 163 41.92 8.27 22.00
C ILE A 163 40.77 7.26 22.01
N SER A 164 40.96 6.15 21.31
CA SER A 164 40.10 4.96 21.36
C SER A 164 40.88 3.80 21.96
N ILE A 165 40.32 3.10 22.96
CA ILE A 165 41.01 2.01 23.66
C ILE A 165 40.19 0.72 23.58
N LEU A 166 40.84 -0.40 23.26
CA LEU A 166 40.29 -1.74 23.47
C LEU A 166 41.21 -2.52 24.41
N ASN A 167 40.69 -2.82 25.59
CA ASN A 167 41.38 -3.50 26.68
C ASN A 167 40.87 -4.94 26.86
N ILE A 168 41.80 -5.86 27.08
CA ILE A 168 41.52 -7.27 27.38
C ILE A 168 41.97 -7.55 28.82
N ASP A 169 41.01 -7.84 29.69
CA ASP A 169 41.14 -8.23 31.10
C ASP A 169 42.21 -7.41 31.87
N PRO A 170 41.99 -6.09 32.09
CA PRO A 170 42.96 -5.17 32.67
C PRO A 170 43.27 -5.49 34.14
N VAL A 171 44.42 -6.11 34.40
CA VAL A 171 44.80 -6.63 35.73
C VAL A 171 46.05 -5.94 36.26
N PRO A 172 45.99 -5.22 37.41
CA PRO A 172 47.13 -4.51 37.99
C PRO A 172 48.03 -5.42 38.86
N GLY A 173 47.66 -6.70 39.00
CA GLY A 173 48.26 -7.64 39.96
C GLY A 173 47.66 -7.53 41.37
N GLY A 174 48.13 -8.34 42.30
CA GLY A 174 47.58 -8.45 43.66
C GLY A 174 48.63 -8.78 44.71
N ARG A 175 48.24 -8.67 45.99
CA ARG A 175 49.12 -8.93 47.13
C ARG A 175 49.18 -10.43 47.41
N TYR A 176 50.19 -11.12 46.89
CA TYR A 176 50.46 -12.51 47.24
C TYR A 176 51.25 -12.57 48.55
N TYR A 177 50.71 -13.22 49.60
CA TYR A 177 51.30 -13.32 50.95
C TYR A 177 51.78 -12.01 51.61
N GLY A 178 51.26 -10.85 51.19
CA GLY A 178 51.68 -9.56 51.72
C GLY A 178 53.05 -9.08 51.23
N THR A 179 53.65 -9.74 50.23
CA THR A 179 54.93 -9.30 49.65
C THR A 179 54.76 -7.92 48.98
N PRO A 180 55.46 -6.88 49.45
CA PRO A 180 55.42 -5.55 48.83
C PRO A 180 55.96 -5.60 47.39
N GLY A 181 55.32 -4.89 46.46
CA GLY A 181 55.88 -4.63 45.12
C GLY A 181 55.29 -5.43 43.94
N ILE A 182 54.52 -6.50 44.16
CA ILE A 182 53.88 -7.26 43.07
C ILE A 182 52.55 -6.64 42.63
N ARG A 183 51.90 -5.89 43.52
CA ARG A 183 50.65 -5.18 43.26
C ARG A 183 50.95 -3.75 42.86
N TRP A 184 50.40 -3.34 41.73
CA TRP A 184 50.38 -1.94 41.34
C TRP A 184 49.16 -1.24 41.94
N GLU A 185 49.37 -0.09 42.58
CA GLU A 185 48.32 0.71 43.20
C GLU A 185 48.39 2.14 42.63
N ASP A 186 47.37 2.55 41.88
CA ASP A 186 47.18 3.91 41.40
C ASP A 186 45.67 4.20 41.35
N PRO A 187 45.17 5.27 41.99
CA PRO A 187 43.74 5.58 42.00
C PRO A 187 43.18 5.88 40.60
N ARG A 188 44.04 6.25 39.64
CA ARG A 188 43.63 6.59 38.27
C ARG A 188 43.19 5.38 37.45
N PHE A 189 43.52 4.17 37.87
CA PHE A 189 43.02 2.94 37.25
C PHE A 189 41.51 2.91 37.09
N TYR A 190 40.81 3.50 38.06
CA TYR A 190 39.37 3.35 38.20
C TYR A 190 38.59 4.45 37.49
N LYS A 191 39.24 5.28 36.66
CA LYS A 191 38.59 6.37 35.93
C LYS A 191 39.17 6.52 34.53
N LEU A 192 38.35 6.84 33.54
CA LEU A 192 38.79 7.25 32.22
C LEU A 192 38.86 8.78 32.11
N PRO A 193 39.90 9.35 31.48
CA PRO A 193 39.97 10.78 31.19
C PRO A 193 39.22 11.13 29.88
N ASP A 194 38.62 12.32 29.80
CA ASP A 194 37.77 12.78 28.68
C ASP A 194 38.46 12.87 27.29
N ILE A 195 39.77 12.65 27.22
CA ILE A 195 40.50 12.47 25.95
C ILE A 195 40.15 11.12 25.29
N VAL A 196 39.69 10.14 26.09
CA VAL A 196 39.20 8.86 25.62
C VAL A 196 37.77 9.02 25.11
N LYS A 197 37.58 8.89 23.80
CA LYS A 197 36.26 8.97 23.16
C LYS A 197 35.53 7.66 23.15
N GLU A 198 36.28 6.56 23.09
CA GLU A 198 35.72 5.22 23.14
C GLU A 198 36.61 4.26 23.92
N TYR A 199 35.98 3.42 24.72
CA TYR A 199 36.64 2.40 25.51
C TYR A 199 35.83 1.10 25.45
N GLU A 200 36.44 0.06 24.88
CA GLU A 200 35.91 -1.30 24.87
C GLU A 200 36.73 -2.20 25.80
N GLU A 201 36.06 -2.97 26.65
CA GLU A 201 36.71 -3.88 27.59
C GLU A 201 36.13 -5.28 27.53
N TYR A 202 37.02 -6.27 27.45
CA TYR A 202 36.70 -7.68 27.48
C TYR A 202 37.24 -8.32 28.76
N VAL A 203 36.37 -8.93 29.57
CA VAL A 203 36.73 -9.66 30.79
C VAL A 203 36.38 -11.14 30.68
N TYR A 204 37.08 -11.99 31.44
CA TYR A 204 36.89 -13.44 31.37
C TYR A 204 36.08 -14.01 32.53
N GLU A 205 35.06 -14.81 32.21
CA GLU A 205 34.10 -15.36 33.16
C GLU A 205 34.67 -16.48 34.05
N ASN A 206 35.64 -17.26 33.54
CA ASN A 206 36.13 -18.49 34.19
C ASN A 206 37.49 -18.30 34.88
N GLU A 207 38.02 -17.08 34.97
CA GLU A 207 39.24 -16.83 35.72
C GLU A 207 38.97 -16.86 37.25
N ARG A 208 39.76 -17.67 37.98
CA ARG A 208 39.62 -17.92 39.42
C ARG A 208 40.94 -17.77 40.19
N SER A 209 42.03 -17.38 39.53
CA SER A 209 43.33 -17.24 40.16
C SER A 209 43.38 -15.99 41.04
N ARG A 210 44.10 -16.09 42.17
CA ARG A 210 44.41 -14.90 42.98
C ARG A 210 45.21 -13.89 42.19
N CYS A 211 45.09 -12.61 42.56
CA CYS A 211 45.80 -11.49 41.94
C CYS A 211 45.35 -11.13 40.52
N PHE A 212 44.33 -11.79 39.97
CA PHE A 212 43.81 -11.52 38.63
C PHE A 212 42.51 -10.70 38.62
N LYS A 213 42.23 -9.87 39.64
CA LYS A 213 41.01 -9.05 39.65
C LYS A 213 41.13 -7.93 38.61
N ALA A 214 40.36 -8.03 37.52
CA ALA A 214 40.39 -7.01 36.48
C ALA A 214 39.66 -5.73 36.90
N ILE A 215 40.10 -4.59 36.36
CA ILE A 215 39.60 -3.25 36.66
C ILE A 215 38.56 -2.84 35.61
N VAL A 216 37.36 -2.51 36.04
CA VAL A 216 36.35 -1.84 35.22
C VAL A 216 36.31 -0.35 35.63
N PRO A 217 36.84 0.58 34.83
CA PRO A 217 36.92 1.99 35.20
C PRO A 217 35.57 2.71 35.10
N ASP A 218 35.42 3.80 35.86
CA ASP A 218 34.31 4.74 35.74
C ASP A 218 34.55 5.74 34.59
N HIS A 219 33.49 6.31 34.02
CA HIS A 219 33.57 7.24 32.89
C HIS A 219 32.44 8.28 32.92
N ASP A 220 32.63 9.39 32.20
CA ASP A 220 31.55 10.33 31.89
C ASP A 220 30.82 9.86 30.61
N PRO A 221 29.56 9.42 30.69
CA PRO A 221 28.81 8.90 29.53
C PRO A 221 28.52 9.97 28.47
N THR A 222 28.69 11.26 28.78
CA THR A 222 28.57 12.35 27.80
C THR A 222 29.84 12.59 27.00
N LYS A 223 30.97 12.00 27.42
CA LYS A 223 32.30 12.21 26.83
C LYS A 223 32.89 10.93 26.23
N THR A 224 32.55 9.78 26.78
CA THR A 224 33.16 8.50 26.41
C THR A 224 32.08 7.46 26.16
N VAL A 225 32.14 6.81 25.00
CA VAL A 225 31.39 5.58 24.72
C VAL A 225 32.08 4.42 25.42
N PHE A 226 31.41 3.77 26.37
CA PHE A 226 31.97 2.67 27.15
C PHE A 226 31.23 1.37 26.87
N LYS A 227 31.97 0.33 26.47
CA LYS A 227 31.43 -1.02 26.25
C LYS A 227 32.18 -2.04 27.10
N LEU A 228 31.45 -2.82 27.87
CA LEU A 228 32.00 -3.93 28.66
C LEU A 228 31.34 -5.23 28.22
N GLN A 229 32.16 -6.23 27.90
CA GLN A 229 31.70 -7.56 27.50
C GLN A 229 32.42 -8.64 28.31
N ALA A 230 31.68 -9.66 28.70
CA ALA A 230 32.24 -10.88 29.26
C ALA A 230 32.33 -11.98 28.19
N LEU A 231 33.43 -12.73 28.22
CA LEU A 231 33.66 -13.91 27.39
C LEU A 231 34.04 -15.10 28.28
N PRO A 232 33.65 -16.34 27.93
CA PRO A 232 34.16 -17.51 28.62
C PRO A 232 35.66 -17.68 28.39
N GLY A 233 36.35 -18.28 29.36
CA GLY A 233 37.80 -18.40 29.35
C GLY A 233 38.44 -18.00 30.68
N HIS A 234 39.75 -18.19 30.74
CA HIS A 234 40.63 -17.63 31.76
C HIS A 234 41.42 -16.44 31.18
N HIS A 235 42.26 -15.81 32.00
CA HIS A 235 42.99 -14.58 31.68
C HIS A 235 43.74 -14.61 30.34
N GLY A 236 44.26 -15.76 29.92
CA GLY A 236 45.02 -15.93 28.69
C GLY A 236 44.21 -16.41 27.48
N THR A 237 42.94 -16.78 27.64
CA THR A 237 42.18 -17.47 26.59
C THR A 237 42.08 -16.66 25.31
N GLY A 238 41.68 -15.39 25.38
CA GLY A 238 41.56 -14.56 24.18
C GLY A 238 42.87 -13.99 23.65
N SER A 239 43.96 -14.04 24.44
CA SER A 239 45.32 -13.79 23.94
C SER A 239 45.88 -15.00 23.17
N GLY A 240 45.13 -16.10 23.11
CA GLY A 240 45.48 -17.30 22.35
C GLY A 240 46.00 -18.47 23.18
N ASN A 241 45.98 -18.37 24.53
CA ASN A 241 46.34 -19.49 25.39
C ASN A 241 45.20 -20.51 25.49
N LEU A 242 45.33 -21.61 24.72
CA LEU A 242 44.34 -22.69 24.67
C LEU A 242 44.50 -23.73 25.80
N ARG A 243 45.54 -23.61 26.63
CA ARG A 243 45.76 -24.47 27.80
C ARG A 243 45.04 -23.90 29.02
N ASP A 244 44.83 -24.71 30.04
CA ASP A 244 44.37 -24.21 31.34
C ASP A 244 45.49 -23.46 32.10
N GLN A 245 45.15 -22.83 33.24
CA GLN A 245 46.12 -22.08 34.05
C GLN A 245 47.24 -22.95 34.68
N GLN A 246 47.18 -24.28 34.51
CA GLN A 246 48.22 -25.23 34.90
C GLN A 246 49.04 -25.75 33.71
N GLY A 247 48.76 -25.26 32.50
CA GLY A 247 49.43 -25.65 31.26
C GLY A 247 48.93 -26.96 30.65
N GLN A 248 47.80 -27.51 31.12
CA GLN A 248 47.22 -28.74 30.59
C GLN A 248 46.28 -28.45 29.42
N ALA A 249 46.14 -29.42 28.51
CA ALA A 249 45.14 -29.34 27.45
C ALA A 249 43.74 -29.51 28.04
N VAL A 250 42.79 -28.67 27.62
CA VAL A 250 41.37 -28.88 27.91
C VAL A 250 40.92 -30.16 27.21
N GLN A 251 40.38 -31.11 27.97
CA GLN A 251 39.81 -32.35 27.43
C GLN A 251 38.36 -32.07 27.01
N ASP A 252 37.91 -32.68 25.92
CA ASP A 252 36.51 -32.67 25.45
C ASP A 252 35.94 -31.28 25.07
N GLY A 253 36.43 -30.72 23.96
CA GLY A 253 35.84 -29.57 23.28
C GLY A 253 36.87 -28.63 22.69
N ASN A 254 36.44 -27.46 22.19
CA ASN A 254 37.32 -26.47 21.57
C ASN A 254 37.15 -25.07 22.18
N THR A 255 38.24 -24.54 22.73
CA THR A 255 38.32 -23.21 23.38
C THR A 255 38.96 -22.12 22.51
N SER A 256 39.28 -22.39 21.23
CA SER A 256 39.92 -21.41 20.34
C SER A 256 38.95 -20.35 19.79
N HIS A 257 37.64 -20.60 19.83
CA HIS A 257 36.63 -19.69 19.30
C HIS A 257 36.66 -18.29 19.96
N VAL A 258 37.04 -18.19 21.24
CA VAL A 258 37.19 -16.89 21.93
C VAL A 258 38.36 -16.09 21.38
N GLN A 259 39.49 -16.72 21.04
CA GLN A 259 40.59 -16.05 20.36
C GLN A 259 40.15 -15.56 18.97
N GLN A 260 39.46 -16.41 18.21
CA GLN A 260 38.95 -16.06 16.88
C GLN A 260 38.00 -14.84 16.94
N LEU A 261 37.08 -14.82 17.92
CA LEU A 261 36.18 -13.70 18.13
C LEU A 261 36.95 -12.42 18.46
N LEU A 262 37.91 -12.48 19.39
CA LEU A 262 38.70 -11.30 19.77
C LEU A 262 39.58 -10.78 18.64
N LEU A 263 40.13 -11.66 17.80
CA LEU A 263 40.83 -11.26 16.58
C LEU A 263 39.92 -10.42 15.68
N LEU A 264 38.69 -10.88 15.44
CA LEU A 264 37.73 -10.13 14.62
C LEU A 264 37.32 -8.81 15.29
N LYS A 265 37.12 -8.81 16.61
CA LYS A 265 36.78 -7.59 17.38
C LYS A 265 37.87 -6.54 17.32
N LEU A 266 39.13 -6.95 17.48
CA LEU A 266 40.28 -6.06 17.38
C LEU A 266 40.45 -5.49 15.97
N ILE A 267 40.29 -6.32 14.93
CA ILE A 267 40.37 -5.86 13.53
C ILE A 267 39.25 -4.87 13.22
N ASP A 268 38.01 -5.19 13.59
CA ASP A 268 36.85 -4.31 13.43
C ASP A 268 37.03 -2.99 14.18
N PHE A 269 37.44 -3.05 15.45
CA PHE A 269 37.74 -1.88 16.29
C PHE A 269 38.78 -0.96 15.65
N LEU A 270 39.90 -1.52 15.17
CA LEU A 270 40.94 -0.74 14.52
C LEU A 270 40.47 -0.19 13.17
N HIS A 271 39.72 -0.96 12.38
CA HIS A 271 39.21 -0.55 11.08
C HIS A 271 38.26 0.65 11.19
N ARG A 272 37.31 0.60 12.12
CA ARG A 272 36.35 1.71 12.37
C ARG A 272 36.98 2.94 13.03
N HIS A 273 38.21 2.81 13.53
CA HIS A 273 39.05 3.92 14.01
C HIS A 273 40.22 4.21 13.07
N ASP A 274 39.98 4.07 11.76
CA ASP A 274 40.86 4.48 10.65
C ASP A 274 42.27 3.86 10.63
N ALA A 275 42.47 2.70 11.26
CA ALA A 275 43.72 1.97 11.13
C ALA A 275 43.82 1.32 9.74
N HIS A 276 45.01 1.41 9.15
CA HIS A 276 45.28 0.84 7.83
C HIS A 276 45.87 -0.57 7.95
N PHE A 277 45.25 -1.53 7.25
CA PHE A 277 45.69 -2.92 7.17
C PHE A 277 46.38 -3.23 5.85
N LYS A 278 47.28 -4.21 5.88
CA LYS A 278 47.93 -4.79 4.69
C LYS A 278 46.90 -5.21 3.66
N THR A 279 47.24 -5.05 2.39
CA THR A 279 46.39 -5.45 1.27
C THR A 279 46.16 -6.95 1.23
N THR A 280 45.11 -7.39 0.53
CA THR A 280 44.80 -8.82 0.35
C THR A 280 45.98 -9.60 -0.23
N ASP A 281 46.73 -9.01 -1.16
CA ASP A 281 47.92 -9.62 -1.76
C ASP A 281 49.05 -9.79 -0.76
N GLU A 282 49.31 -8.78 0.07
CA GLU A 282 50.28 -8.88 1.16
C GLU A 282 49.86 -9.95 2.17
N ILE A 283 48.57 -10.05 2.51
CA ILE A 283 48.03 -11.09 3.40
C ILE A 283 48.16 -12.48 2.77
N ASN A 284 47.90 -12.62 1.46
CA ASN A 284 48.11 -13.88 0.73
C ASN A 284 49.55 -14.37 0.82
N GLN A 285 50.52 -13.46 0.74
CA GLN A 285 51.94 -13.81 0.89
C GLN A 285 52.28 -14.30 2.31
N LEU A 286 51.57 -13.81 3.34
CA LEU A 286 51.71 -14.31 4.71
C LEU A 286 51.18 -15.75 4.85
N GLN A 287 50.18 -16.14 4.06
CA GLN A 287 49.72 -17.55 3.98
C GLN A 287 50.76 -18.44 3.30
N VAL A 288 51.32 -18.01 2.17
CA VAL A 288 52.32 -18.77 1.39
C VAL A 288 53.60 -19.01 2.18
N THR A 289 53.97 -18.07 3.05
CA THR A 289 55.15 -18.18 3.93
C THR A 289 54.91 -19.03 5.19
N GLY A 290 53.70 -19.59 5.35
CA GLY A 290 53.34 -20.41 6.51
C GLY A 290 53.26 -19.62 7.82
N GLN A 291 53.09 -18.30 7.75
CA GLN A 291 53.09 -17.42 8.92
C GLN A 291 51.81 -17.55 9.76
N TYR A 292 50.69 -17.92 9.15
CA TYR A 292 49.40 -18.16 9.81
C TYR A 292 48.74 -19.43 9.27
N SER A 293 47.83 -20.03 10.05
CA SER A 293 47.02 -21.15 9.57
C SER A 293 46.05 -20.70 8.47
N ALA A 294 45.66 -21.64 7.59
CA ALA A 294 44.71 -21.35 6.51
C ALA A 294 43.35 -20.87 7.04
N ASN A 295 42.91 -21.43 8.17
CA ASN A 295 41.67 -21.04 8.84
C ASN A 295 41.74 -19.59 9.36
N LEU A 296 42.85 -19.22 10.00
CA LEU A 296 43.09 -17.86 10.49
C LEU A 296 43.15 -16.84 9.35
N ILE A 297 43.82 -17.17 8.23
CA ILE A 297 43.84 -16.30 7.05
C ILE A 297 42.45 -16.10 6.45
N THR A 298 41.65 -17.17 6.41
CA THR A 298 40.27 -17.10 5.89
C THR A 298 39.45 -16.15 6.75
N LEU A 299 39.55 -16.29 8.07
CA LEU A 299 38.89 -15.43 9.06
C LEU A 299 39.32 -13.96 8.92
N ILE A 300 40.62 -13.69 8.78
CA ILE A 300 41.16 -12.33 8.60
C ILE A 300 40.67 -11.72 7.29
N LYS A 301 40.69 -12.48 6.19
CA LYS A 301 40.22 -12.00 4.88
C LYS A 301 38.75 -11.63 4.92
N THR A 302 37.90 -12.43 5.57
CA THR A 302 36.47 -12.13 5.71
C THR A 302 36.21 -10.69 6.17
N VAL A 303 37.02 -10.18 7.10
CA VAL A 303 36.86 -8.81 7.64
C VAL A 303 37.56 -7.76 6.77
N LEU A 304 38.71 -8.09 6.18
CA LEU A 304 39.51 -7.13 5.41
C LEU A 304 39.11 -7.00 3.93
N THR A 305 38.41 -7.98 3.35
CA THR A 305 38.03 -8.00 1.93
C THR A 305 36.54 -7.85 1.68
N ALA A 306 35.68 -7.95 2.70
CA ALA A 306 34.27 -7.66 2.51
C ALA A 306 34.13 -6.18 2.14
N GLU A 307 33.64 -5.88 0.94
CA GLU A 307 33.07 -4.56 0.66
C GLU A 307 32.07 -4.28 1.78
N ASN A 308 32.42 -3.32 2.63
CA ASN A 308 31.85 -2.84 3.90
C ASN A 308 30.32 -2.99 4.10
N THR A 309 29.78 -4.19 3.96
CA THR A 309 28.42 -4.51 4.37
C THR A 309 28.54 -4.98 5.81
N ASN A 310 28.22 -4.08 6.74
CA ASN A 310 28.12 -4.32 8.18
C ASN A 310 27.40 -5.65 8.54
N GLY A 311 26.60 -6.22 7.64
CA GLY A 311 25.97 -7.53 7.78
C GLY A 311 26.92 -8.73 7.76
N SER A 312 28.02 -8.72 6.98
CA SER A 312 28.91 -9.89 6.83
C SER A 312 29.72 -10.19 8.09
N ILE A 313 30.30 -9.16 8.72
CA ILE A 313 31.09 -9.31 9.96
C ILE A 313 30.20 -9.73 11.14
N LYS A 314 29.01 -9.12 11.25
CA LYS A 314 28.02 -9.45 12.29
C LYS A 314 27.56 -10.92 12.24
N ASN A 315 27.43 -11.49 11.04
CA ASN A 315 27.12 -12.91 10.88
C ASN A 315 28.25 -13.81 11.40
N HIS A 316 29.52 -13.43 11.22
CA HIS A 316 30.66 -14.17 11.76
C HIS A 316 30.76 -14.05 13.28
N TYR A 317 30.46 -12.89 13.87
CA TYR A 317 30.30 -12.77 15.32
C TYR A 317 29.24 -13.73 15.84
N LEU A 318 28.06 -13.75 15.20
CA LEU A 318 26.98 -14.64 15.59
C LEU A 318 27.38 -16.11 15.50
N GLN A 319 28.07 -16.52 14.43
CA GLN A 319 28.57 -17.89 14.29
C GLN A 319 29.53 -18.26 15.43
N LEU A 320 30.54 -17.41 15.69
CA LEU A 320 31.53 -17.65 16.75
C LEU A 320 30.88 -17.68 18.13
N TYR A 321 29.94 -16.78 18.40
CA TYR A 321 29.19 -16.79 19.65
C TYR A 321 28.40 -18.10 19.82
N ASN A 322 27.72 -18.58 18.79
CA ASN A 322 27.03 -19.86 18.82
C ASN A 322 28.00 -21.04 19.05
N ASP A 323 29.17 -21.03 18.42
CA ASP A 323 30.17 -22.10 18.57
C ASP A 323 30.81 -22.08 19.97
N ILE A 324 30.99 -20.90 20.57
CA ILE A 324 31.40 -20.76 21.96
C ILE A 324 30.34 -21.36 22.91
N ILE A 325 29.03 -21.12 22.68
CA ILE A 325 27.96 -21.73 23.49
C ILE A 325 27.95 -23.25 23.34
N LYS A 326 28.05 -23.77 22.11
CA LYS A 326 28.13 -25.23 21.88
C LYS A 326 29.29 -25.87 22.65
N ASN A 327 30.39 -25.13 22.85
CA ASN A 327 31.58 -25.58 23.57
C ASN A 327 31.64 -25.09 25.02
N ARG A 328 30.54 -24.59 25.61
CA ARG A 328 30.52 -23.98 26.95
C ARG A 328 31.14 -24.85 28.04
N THR A 329 30.90 -26.16 28.00
CA THR A 329 31.46 -27.13 28.95
C THR A 329 32.99 -27.14 28.95
N ALA A 330 33.62 -27.00 27.78
CA ALA A 330 35.08 -26.94 27.67
C ALA A 330 35.64 -25.70 28.37
N TYR A 331 34.99 -24.55 28.24
CA TYR A 331 35.40 -23.33 28.96
C TYR A 331 35.15 -23.41 30.48
N GLN A 332 34.12 -24.14 30.91
CA GLN A 332 33.85 -24.36 32.34
C GLN A 332 34.93 -25.19 33.04
N HIS A 333 35.78 -25.93 32.30
CA HIS A 333 36.99 -26.55 32.84
C HIS A 333 37.85 -25.54 33.63
N PHE A 334 37.93 -24.30 33.13
CA PHE A 334 38.77 -23.26 33.72
C PHE A 334 38.31 -22.79 35.12
N ASN A 335 37.05 -23.02 35.51
CA ASN A 335 36.58 -22.71 36.88
C ASN A 335 37.32 -23.53 37.95
N LYS A 336 37.85 -24.70 37.57
CA LYS A 336 38.50 -25.65 38.49
C LYS A 336 40.02 -25.50 38.51
N THR A 337 40.57 -24.62 37.69
CA THR A 337 42.01 -24.42 37.53
C THR A 337 42.40 -23.01 37.95
N HIS A 338 43.67 -22.84 38.28
CA HIS A 338 44.26 -21.58 38.67
C HIS A 338 45.77 -21.66 38.47
N TYR A 339 46.44 -20.52 38.39
CA TYR A 339 47.89 -20.49 38.25
C TYR A 339 48.57 -21.13 39.47
N LYS A 340 49.43 -22.12 39.22
CA LYS A 340 50.06 -23.01 40.22
C LYS A 340 50.61 -22.31 41.46
N PHE A 341 51.20 -21.13 41.29
CA PHE A 341 51.87 -20.40 42.37
C PHE A 341 51.01 -19.31 43.02
N LEU A 342 49.75 -19.13 42.61
CA LEU A 342 48.88 -18.07 43.14
C LEU A 342 47.70 -18.63 43.93
N GLY A 343 47.27 -19.86 43.63
CA GLY A 343 46.10 -20.46 44.27
C GLY A 343 44.79 -19.88 43.75
N GLN A 344 43.68 -20.42 44.25
CA GLN A 344 42.34 -19.98 43.91
C GLN A 344 41.89 -18.79 44.77
N GLU A 345 41.25 -17.82 44.13
CA GLU A 345 40.53 -16.72 44.76
C GLU A 345 39.38 -17.30 45.59
N GLN A 346 39.08 -16.68 46.74
CA GLN A 346 38.08 -17.19 47.69
C GLN A 346 38.35 -18.59 48.30
N ALA A 347 39.53 -19.21 48.11
CA ALA A 347 39.79 -20.55 48.65
C ALA A 347 39.57 -20.69 50.17
N TRP A 348 39.82 -19.64 50.95
CA TRP A 348 39.50 -19.59 52.39
C TRP A 348 37.98 -19.61 52.63
N TRP A 349 37.21 -18.80 51.92
CA TRP A 349 35.75 -18.76 52.01
C TRP A 349 35.12 -20.07 51.53
N ALA A 350 35.75 -20.75 50.57
CA ALA A 350 35.32 -22.05 50.10
C ALA A 350 35.41 -23.12 51.19
N MET A 351 36.46 -23.09 52.03
CA MET A 351 36.56 -23.96 53.22
C MET A 351 35.44 -23.72 54.23
N LEU A 352 34.86 -22.51 54.26
CA LEU A 352 33.75 -22.14 55.14
C LEU A 352 32.37 -22.33 54.50
N GLY A 353 32.30 -22.85 53.27
CA GLY A 353 31.03 -22.99 52.53
C GLY A 353 30.40 -21.67 52.08
N MET A 354 31.19 -20.59 52.04
CA MET A 354 30.73 -19.22 51.74
C MET A 354 31.22 -18.68 50.39
N ALA A 355 32.01 -19.45 49.63
CA ALA A 355 32.51 -19.01 48.33
C ALA A 355 31.42 -19.07 47.25
N ARG A 356 31.45 -18.08 46.35
CA ARG A 356 30.71 -18.11 45.09
C ARG A 356 31.65 -18.49 43.96
N ASP A 357 31.27 -19.46 43.13
CA ASP A 357 32.04 -19.85 41.94
C ASP A 357 31.87 -18.83 40.80
N GLU A 358 32.40 -17.63 41.03
CA GLU A 358 32.20 -16.49 40.16
C GLU A 358 33.44 -15.60 40.08
N ARG A 359 33.63 -14.95 38.93
CA ARG A 359 34.68 -13.96 38.70
C ARG A 359 34.48 -12.74 39.59
N ILE A 360 35.55 -12.33 40.27
CA ILE A 360 35.61 -11.06 41.04
C ILE A 360 36.39 -10.02 40.24
N LEU A 361 35.83 -8.82 40.18
CA LEU A 361 36.38 -7.63 39.53
C LEU A 361 36.49 -6.46 40.50
N HIS A 362 37.28 -5.45 40.12
CA HIS A 362 37.28 -4.13 40.75
C HIS A 362 36.47 -3.16 39.90
N HIS A 363 35.30 -2.73 40.39
CA HIS A 363 34.36 -1.91 39.63
C HIS A 363 34.33 -0.49 40.16
N LYS A 364 34.84 0.48 39.38
CA LYS A 364 34.92 1.92 39.69
C LYS A 364 35.74 2.31 40.93
N ALA A 365 36.12 1.33 41.75
CA ALA A 365 37.01 1.47 42.89
C ALA A 365 37.64 0.11 43.22
N HIS A 366 38.44 0.08 44.29
CA HIS A 366 39.13 -1.12 44.75
C HIS A 366 38.22 -2.14 45.49
N ASN A 367 36.90 -2.00 45.39
CA ASN A 367 35.94 -2.94 45.97
C ASN A 367 35.88 -4.24 45.16
N ASP A 368 35.76 -5.36 45.86
CA ASP A 368 35.46 -6.65 45.22
C ASP A 368 33.99 -6.65 44.78
N THR A 369 33.76 -6.86 43.49
CA THR A 369 32.42 -6.96 42.89
C THR A 369 32.33 -8.21 42.05
N TYR A 370 31.23 -8.95 42.17
CA TYR A 370 30.97 -10.13 41.35
C TYR A 370 30.56 -9.72 39.93
N LEU A 371 31.02 -10.46 38.92
CA LEU A 371 30.78 -10.16 37.51
C LEU A 371 29.29 -9.99 37.18
N SER A 372 28.43 -10.89 37.69
CA SER A 372 26.98 -10.89 37.51
C SER A 372 26.29 -9.65 38.08
N THR A 373 26.93 -8.96 39.04
CA THR A 373 26.42 -7.69 39.59
C THR A 373 26.61 -6.53 38.61
N ILE A 374 27.59 -6.64 37.71
CA ILE A 374 27.93 -5.61 36.71
C ILE A 374 27.26 -5.93 35.37
N LEU A 375 27.30 -7.20 34.95
CA LEU A 375 26.72 -7.70 33.71
C LEU A 375 25.62 -8.72 34.02
N ALA A 376 24.36 -8.28 33.98
CA ALA A 376 23.22 -9.17 34.11
C ALA A 376 23.22 -10.19 32.95
N GLY A 377 23.11 -11.48 33.27
CA GLY A 377 23.09 -12.57 32.27
C GLY A 377 24.44 -13.24 31.99
N SER A 378 25.54 -12.84 32.64
CA SER A 378 26.82 -13.58 32.58
C SER A 378 26.64 -14.99 33.16
N GLY A 379 26.51 -16.00 32.30
CA GLY A 379 26.19 -17.38 32.71
C GLY A 379 24.87 -17.94 32.18
N SER A 380 24.13 -17.21 31.33
CA SER A 380 22.96 -17.78 30.65
C SER A 380 23.38 -18.97 29.76
N THR A 381 22.54 -20.00 29.67
CA THR A 381 22.76 -21.16 28.79
C THR A 381 22.51 -20.85 27.32
N HIS A 382 21.85 -19.73 27.03
CA HIS A 382 21.33 -19.41 25.69
C HIS A 382 22.12 -18.32 24.97
N PHE A 383 22.66 -17.35 25.70
CA PHE A 383 23.49 -16.27 25.17
C PHE A 383 24.70 -16.00 26.05
N LEU A 384 25.78 -15.52 25.44
CA LEU A 384 27.03 -15.23 26.16
C LEU A 384 27.01 -13.84 26.78
N ASN A 385 26.45 -12.89 26.05
CA ASN A 385 26.33 -11.50 26.44
C ASN A 385 25.20 -10.85 25.62
N ALA A 386 24.92 -9.57 25.91
CA ALA A 386 23.88 -8.82 25.23
C ALA A 386 24.08 -8.70 23.71
N GLU A 387 25.33 -8.61 23.23
CA GLU A 387 25.60 -8.55 21.80
C GLU A 387 25.25 -9.86 21.10
N HIS A 388 25.56 -11.02 21.70
CA HIS A 388 25.14 -12.30 21.15
C HIS A 388 23.61 -12.37 21.04
N ALA A 389 22.89 -11.98 22.09
CA ALA A 389 21.44 -11.94 22.07
C ALA A 389 20.91 -11.02 20.96
N GLN A 390 21.49 -9.82 20.80
CA GLN A 390 21.09 -8.88 19.76
C GLN A 390 21.30 -9.46 18.36
N LEU A 391 22.50 -9.98 18.08
CA LEU A 391 22.82 -10.56 16.77
C LEU A 391 21.94 -11.76 16.43
N TYR A 392 21.68 -12.63 17.41
CA TYR A 392 20.84 -13.80 17.22
C TYR A 392 19.38 -13.40 17.00
N PHE A 393 18.86 -12.41 17.76
CA PHE A 393 17.50 -11.89 17.57
C PHE A 393 17.36 -11.24 16.18
N THR A 394 18.28 -10.37 15.79
CA THR A 394 18.31 -9.78 14.43
C THR A 394 18.31 -10.86 13.35
N ASN A 395 19.15 -11.89 13.47
CA ASN A 395 19.20 -12.98 12.50
C ASN A 395 17.89 -13.80 12.43
N ILE A 396 17.18 -13.97 13.55
CA ILE A 396 15.85 -14.61 13.55
C ILE A 396 14.80 -13.70 12.88
N LEU A 397 14.84 -12.40 13.17
CA LEU A 397 13.89 -11.43 12.61
C LEU A 397 14.05 -11.21 11.10
N HIS A 398 15.25 -11.44 10.56
CA HIS A 398 15.51 -11.44 9.13
C HIS A 398 14.92 -12.73 8.52
N VAL A 399 13.59 -12.75 8.40
CA VAL A 399 12.85 -13.81 7.75
C VAL A 399 13.37 -13.99 6.32
N LYS A 400 13.55 -15.24 5.89
CA LYS A 400 14.01 -15.62 4.53
C LYS A 400 13.47 -14.68 3.45
N ASP A 401 14.31 -14.34 2.47
CA ASP A 401 14.00 -13.46 1.31
C ASP A 401 12.70 -13.80 0.56
N SER A 402 12.15 -15.00 0.76
CA SER A 402 10.92 -15.50 0.16
C SER A 402 9.61 -15.12 0.88
N THR A 403 9.63 -14.28 1.92
CA THR A 403 8.42 -13.91 2.67
C THR A 403 7.86 -12.56 2.25
N THR A 404 6.55 -12.36 2.38
CA THR A 404 5.94 -11.05 2.09
C THR A 404 6.20 -10.07 3.24
N PRO A 405 6.25 -8.74 3.00
CA PRO A 405 6.44 -7.75 4.08
C PRO A 405 5.41 -7.87 5.21
N GLY A 406 4.15 -8.20 4.90
CA GLY A 406 3.11 -8.40 5.91
C GLY A 406 3.35 -9.63 6.79
N GLU A 407 3.83 -10.74 6.24
CA GLU A 407 4.20 -11.93 7.02
C GLU A 407 5.42 -11.66 7.91
N ARG A 408 6.39 -10.87 7.43
CA ARG A 408 7.53 -10.43 8.25
C ARG A 408 7.07 -9.63 9.46
N ILE A 409 6.21 -8.64 9.27
CA ILE A 409 5.67 -7.83 10.37
C ILE A 409 4.96 -8.70 11.41
N ARG A 410 4.13 -9.65 10.98
CA ARG A 410 3.45 -10.58 11.90
C ARG A 410 4.45 -11.46 12.66
N HIS A 411 5.40 -12.07 11.97
CA HIS A 411 6.39 -12.93 12.60
C HIS A 411 7.23 -12.19 13.66
N ILE A 412 7.70 -10.98 13.34
CA ILE A 412 8.50 -10.18 14.26
C ILE A 412 7.64 -9.75 15.47
N THR A 413 6.40 -9.31 15.22
CA THR A 413 5.44 -8.93 16.27
C THR A 413 5.18 -10.10 17.24
N ASP A 414 4.85 -11.28 16.71
CA ASP A 414 4.57 -12.46 17.51
C ASP A 414 5.78 -12.88 18.35
N THR A 415 6.98 -12.82 17.75
CA THR A 415 8.24 -13.14 18.43
C THR A 415 8.50 -12.19 19.60
N LEU A 416 8.42 -10.87 19.37
CA LEU A 416 8.61 -9.84 20.40
C LEU A 416 7.61 -10.03 21.55
N LEU A 417 6.32 -10.19 21.24
CA LEU A 417 5.27 -10.33 22.24
C LEU A 417 5.36 -11.63 23.03
N ASN A 418 5.72 -12.74 22.39
CA ASN A 418 5.95 -14.01 23.10
C ASN A 418 7.14 -13.89 24.06
N THR A 419 8.25 -13.29 23.63
CA THR A 419 9.41 -13.04 24.49
C THR A 419 9.04 -12.15 25.69
N MET A 420 8.24 -11.10 25.48
CA MET A 420 7.77 -10.24 26.57
C MET A 420 6.89 -11.00 27.57
N ARG A 421 5.97 -11.86 27.10
CA ARG A 421 5.14 -12.71 27.95
C ARG A 421 5.98 -13.68 28.76
N HIS A 422 6.95 -14.34 28.13
CA HIS A 422 7.85 -15.26 28.80
C HIS A 422 8.71 -14.54 29.85
N ALA A 423 9.26 -13.36 29.54
CA ALA A 423 10.03 -12.54 30.48
C ALA A 423 9.22 -12.15 31.73
N ALA A 424 7.97 -11.71 31.54
CA ALA A 424 7.08 -11.38 32.65
C ALA A 424 6.66 -12.60 33.48
N THR A 425 6.58 -13.78 32.87
CA THR A 425 6.30 -15.04 33.56
C THR A 425 7.50 -15.45 34.42
N LEU A 426 8.72 -15.37 33.88
CA LEU A 426 9.95 -15.67 34.63
C LEU A 426 10.11 -14.71 35.82
N LYS A 427 9.95 -13.40 35.61
CA LYS A 427 10.04 -12.39 36.68
C LYS A 427 9.06 -12.65 37.82
N ARG A 428 7.83 -13.09 37.51
CA ARG A 428 6.84 -13.45 38.54
C ARG A 428 7.20 -14.72 39.29
N SER A 429 7.75 -15.72 38.60
CA SER A 429 8.18 -16.98 39.25
C SER A 429 9.31 -16.79 40.27
N GLU A 430 10.08 -15.70 40.20
CA GLU A 430 11.06 -15.33 41.23
C GLU A 430 10.41 -14.85 42.54
N SER A 431 9.20 -14.27 42.45
CA SER A 431 8.47 -13.70 43.59
C SER A 431 7.33 -14.58 44.10
N ASP A 432 6.84 -15.52 43.29
CA ASP A 432 5.71 -16.38 43.58
C ASP A 432 5.94 -17.80 43.04
N GLU A 433 6.21 -18.74 43.95
CA GLU A 433 6.47 -20.15 43.63
C GLU A 433 5.25 -20.89 43.05
N SER A 434 4.05 -20.31 43.12
CA SER A 434 2.83 -20.90 42.55
C SER A 434 2.68 -20.69 41.04
N VAL A 435 3.54 -19.85 40.44
CA VAL A 435 3.53 -19.55 39.00
C VAL A 435 4.03 -20.74 38.20
N ASN A 436 3.16 -21.30 37.34
CA ASN A 436 3.52 -22.42 36.47
C ASN A 436 4.33 -21.92 35.26
N VAL A 437 5.64 -22.18 35.27
CA VAL A 437 6.55 -21.86 34.16
C VAL A 437 6.58 -23.01 33.16
N THR A 438 6.01 -22.79 31.97
CA THR A 438 5.99 -23.79 30.89
C THR A 438 7.39 -24.07 30.33
N LEU A 439 7.56 -25.23 29.67
CA LEU A 439 8.81 -25.56 28.99
C LEU A 439 9.19 -24.49 27.95
N SER A 440 8.22 -24.02 27.16
CA SER A 440 8.42 -22.94 26.18
C SER A 440 8.91 -21.63 26.79
N THR A 441 8.51 -21.34 28.03
CA THR A 441 8.96 -20.16 28.78
C THR A 441 10.38 -20.33 29.29
N ARG A 442 10.74 -21.54 29.74
CA ARG A 442 12.09 -21.86 30.22
C ARG A 442 13.11 -21.94 29.09
N GLU A 443 12.67 -22.43 27.92
CA GLU A 443 13.50 -22.59 26.73
C GLU A 443 13.53 -21.35 25.85
N ASP A 444 12.71 -20.32 26.12
CA ASP A 444 12.81 -19.04 25.41
C ASP A 444 14.15 -18.38 25.76
N PRO A 445 15.08 -18.32 24.79
CA PRO A 445 16.44 -17.90 25.07
C PRO A 445 16.50 -16.42 25.46
N PHE A 446 15.52 -15.61 25.07
CA PHE A 446 15.49 -14.16 25.24
C PHE A 446 14.72 -13.70 26.48
N ALA A 447 13.81 -14.53 27.00
CA ALA A 447 12.95 -14.17 28.12
C ALA A 447 13.75 -13.73 29.37
N SER A 448 14.89 -14.37 29.64
CA SER A 448 15.76 -14.03 30.77
C SER A 448 16.48 -12.69 30.61
N ILE A 449 16.84 -12.30 29.39
CA ILE A 449 17.58 -11.06 29.09
C ILE A 449 16.62 -9.87 28.94
N ALA A 450 15.44 -10.11 28.35
CA ALA A 450 14.39 -9.11 28.12
C ALA A 450 13.95 -8.38 29.40
N ALA A 451 14.12 -9.00 30.58
CA ALA A 451 13.83 -8.39 31.87
C ALA A 451 14.88 -7.37 32.35
N THR A 452 16.01 -7.20 31.63
CA THR A 452 17.09 -6.27 31.97
C THR A 452 16.99 -4.96 31.17
N LYS A 453 17.65 -3.89 31.63
CA LYS A 453 17.74 -2.61 30.88
C LYS A 453 18.39 -2.76 29.51
N VAL A 454 19.33 -3.69 29.38
CA VAL A 454 20.00 -3.99 28.11
C VAL A 454 19.07 -4.77 27.18
N GLY A 455 18.27 -5.70 27.73
CA GLY A 455 17.22 -6.39 26.99
C GLY A 455 16.10 -5.48 26.50
N GLU A 456 15.71 -4.48 27.29
CA GLU A 456 14.75 -3.44 26.88
C GLU A 456 15.27 -2.64 25.68
N ALA A 457 16.53 -2.19 25.72
CA ALA A 457 17.17 -1.50 24.61
C ALA A 457 17.29 -2.39 23.36
N MET A 458 17.62 -3.68 23.55
CA MET A 458 17.69 -4.66 22.47
C MET A 458 16.32 -4.86 21.79
N LEU A 459 15.26 -5.07 22.56
CA LEU A 459 13.90 -5.20 22.04
C LEU A 459 13.43 -3.91 21.33
N SER A 460 13.82 -2.75 21.85
CA SER A 460 13.55 -1.45 21.23
C SER A 460 14.23 -1.31 19.86
N GLU A 461 15.49 -1.76 19.74
CA GLU A 461 16.21 -1.78 18.47
C GLU A 461 15.61 -2.78 17.48
N CYS A 462 15.16 -3.93 17.97
CA CYS A 462 14.44 -4.89 17.14
C CYS A 462 13.09 -4.36 16.65
N LEU A 463 12.40 -3.56 17.46
CA LEU A 463 11.19 -2.86 17.04
C LEU A 463 11.50 -1.79 15.98
N ASN A 464 12.68 -1.15 16.01
CA ASN A 464 13.12 -0.24 14.94
C ASN A 464 13.22 -0.97 13.60
N ILE A 465 13.64 -2.24 13.57
CA ILE A 465 13.64 -3.04 12.33
C ILE A 465 12.21 -3.18 11.78
N VAL A 466 11.20 -3.36 12.64
CA VAL A 466 9.78 -3.38 12.22
C VAL A 466 9.36 -2.03 11.67
N ILE A 467 9.70 -0.95 12.38
CA ILE A 467 9.37 0.42 11.97
C ILE A 467 10.05 0.75 10.63
N GLU A 468 11.29 0.32 10.43
CA GLU A 468 12.04 0.52 9.20
C GLU A 468 11.47 -0.32 8.06
N GLU A 469 11.13 -1.59 8.30
CA GLU A 469 10.46 -2.45 7.31
C GLU A 469 9.11 -1.87 6.89
N ILE A 470 8.34 -1.35 7.86
CA ILE A 470 7.11 -0.60 7.61
C ILE A 470 7.45 0.64 6.78
N GLY A 471 8.44 1.42 7.20
CA GLY A 471 8.91 2.64 6.54
C GLY A 471 9.31 2.41 5.09
N GLN A 472 10.24 1.50 4.83
CA GLN A 472 10.75 1.17 3.50
C GLN A 472 9.64 0.64 2.60
N THR A 473 8.85 -0.32 3.07
CA THR A 473 7.73 -0.86 2.29
C THR A 473 6.70 0.22 2.00
N TYR A 474 6.40 1.08 2.96
CA TYR A 474 5.37 2.11 2.82
C TYR A 474 5.82 3.33 2.00
N LEU A 475 7.10 3.70 2.08
CA LEU A 475 7.67 4.82 1.36
C LEU A 475 7.96 4.46 -0.11
N ASN A 476 8.42 3.23 -0.39
CA ASN A 476 8.92 2.82 -1.70
C ASN A 476 7.88 2.18 -2.65
N SER A 477 6.71 1.74 -2.18
CA SER A 477 5.90 0.80 -2.98
C SER A 477 4.92 1.42 -3.97
N GLN A 478 5.10 1.08 -5.26
CA GLN A 478 3.98 0.77 -6.17
C GLN A 478 3.44 -0.63 -5.82
N MET A 479 2.62 -0.72 -4.77
CA MET A 479 2.04 -1.99 -4.31
C MET A 479 0.72 -2.29 -5.02
N SER A 480 0.48 -3.57 -5.38
CA SER A 480 -0.87 -3.98 -5.83
C SER A 480 -1.88 -3.89 -4.68
N ALA A 481 -3.16 -3.67 -5.01
CA ALA A 481 -4.23 -3.50 -4.01
C ALA A 481 -4.30 -4.66 -2.99
N THR A 482 -4.04 -5.90 -3.42
CA THR A 482 -4.01 -7.08 -2.54
C THR A 482 -2.85 -7.04 -1.55
N HIS A 483 -1.63 -6.73 -2.02
CA HIS A 483 -0.46 -6.64 -1.15
C HIS A 483 -0.58 -5.45 -0.18
N HIS A 484 -1.16 -4.34 -0.62
CA HIS A 484 -1.42 -3.18 0.25
C HIS A 484 -2.39 -3.51 1.38
N ARG A 485 -3.46 -4.27 1.10
CA ARG A 485 -4.41 -4.73 2.11
C ARG A 485 -3.75 -5.67 3.12
N GLN A 486 -3.03 -6.68 2.65
CA GLN A 486 -2.34 -7.64 3.53
C GLN A 486 -1.29 -6.98 4.42
N PHE A 487 -0.53 -6.02 3.89
CA PHE A 487 0.43 -5.23 4.66
C PHE A 487 -0.26 -4.35 5.70
N SER A 488 -1.33 -3.65 5.31
CA SER A 488 -2.09 -2.79 6.23
C SER A 488 -2.73 -3.59 7.36
N GLU A 489 -3.28 -4.78 7.09
CA GLU A 489 -3.78 -5.70 8.11
C GLU A 489 -2.68 -6.13 9.08
N ALA A 490 -1.48 -6.49 8.59
CA ALA A 490 -0.36 -6.86 9.45
C ALA A 490 0.08 -5.72 10.39
N VAL A 491 0.11 -4.47 9.91
CA VAL A 491 0.43 -3.30 10.75
C VAL A 491 -0.67 -3.06 11.78
N LYS A 492 -1.95 -3.19 11.40
CA LYS A 492 -3.09 -3.06 12.31
C LYS A 492 -3.07 -4.13 13.40
N ASP A 493 -2.79 -5.38 13.03
CA ASP A 493 -2.63 -6.49 13.97
C ASP A 493 -1.50 -6.19 14.95
N ALA A 494 -0.35 -5.71 14.47
CA ALA A 494 0.78 -5.36 15.34
C ALA A 494 0.42 -4.28 16.37
N ILE A 495 -0.17 -3.17 15.95
CA ILE A 495 -0.61 -2.09 16.85
C ILE A 495 -1.59 -2.65 17.90
N THR A 496 -2.56 -3.46 17.48
CA THR A 496 -3.58 -4.02 18.36
C THR A 496 -2.96 -4.96 19.40
N GLN A 497 -2.05 -5.82 18.98
CA GLN A 497 -1.40 -6.78 19.87
C GLN A 497 -0.46 -6.10 20.88
N PHE A 498 0.35 -5.12 20.45
CA PHE A 498 1.20 -4.35 21.37
C PHE A 498 0.38 -3.51 22.36
N LYS A 499 -0.75 -2.93 21.91
CA LYS A 499 -1.67 -2.23 22.80
C LYS A 499 -2.23 -3.18 23.87
N ALA A 500 -2.74 -4.35 23.46
CA ALA A 500 -3.27 -5.34 24.39
C ALA A 500 -2.20 -5.81 25.40
N ALA A 501 -0.95 -5.97 24.98
CA ALA A 501 0.16 -6.30 25.87
C ALA A 501 0.52 -5.15 26.83
N SER A 502 0.35 -3.89 26.41
CA SER A 502 0.58 -2.70 27.24
C SER A 502 -0.46 -2.51 28.36
N GLU A 503 -1.67 -3.02 28.16
CA GLU A 503 -2.76 -2.99 29.14
C GLU A 503 -2.63 -4.11 30.21
N GLN A 504 -1.69 -5.04 30.07
CA GLN A 504 -1.43 -6.08 31.07
C GLN A 504 -0.54 -5.53 32.21
N PRO A 505 -1.02 -5.53 33.48
CA PRO A 505 -0.31 -4.90 34.60
C PRO A 505 1.13 -5.41 34.80
N ASP A 506 1.34 -6.70 34.54
CA ASP A 506 2.61 -7.38 34.79
C ASP A 506 3.66 -7.19 33.68
N GLN A 507 3.27 -6.56 32.56
CA GLN A 507 4.12 -6.27 31.40
C GLN A 507 4.17 -4.76 31.09
N ALA A 508 3.47 -3.95 31.89
CA ALA A 508 3.11 -2.58 31.54
C ALA A 508 4.33 -1.71 31.18
N ASP A 509 5.41 -1.71 31.97
CA ASP A 509 6.52 -0.78 31.74
C ASP A 509 7.23 -1.02 30.38
N LEU A 510 7.63 -2.26 30.09
CA LEU A 510 8.30 -2.61 28.84
C LEU A 510 7.35 -2.55 27.64
N SER A 511 6.12 -3.06 27.80
CA SER A 511 5.11 -3.02 26.74
C SER A 511 4.69 -1.59 26.39
N ASN A 512 4.57 -0.70 27.38
CA ASN A 512 4.24 0.71 27.16
C ASN A 512 5.35 1.43 26.40
N ALA A 513 6.62 1.19 26.77
CA ALA A 513 7.76 1.79 26.08
C ALA A 513 7.83 1.36 24.61
N LEU A 514 7.75 0.06 24.34
CA LEU A 514 7.75 -0.49 22.98
C LEU A 514 6.52 -0.05 22.19
N PHE A 515 5.33 -0.04 22.80
CA PHE A 515 4.12 0.42 22.12
C PHE A 515 4.20 1.92 21.76
N ALA A 516 4.71 2.77 22.65
CA ALA A 516 4.90 4.19 22.38
C ALA A 516 5.91 4.43 21.25
N GLN A 517 6.99 3.64 21.20
CA GLN A 517 7.98 3.68 20.13
C GLN A 517 7.37 3.25 18.78
N LEU A 518 6.59 2.16 18.75
CA LEU A 518 5.88 1.71 17.56
C LEU A 518 4.93 2.80 17.04
N GLN A 519 4.13 3.41 17.94
CA GLN A 519 3.23 4.50 17.57
C GLN A 519 3.97 5.70 16.99
N THR A 520 5.10 6.07 17.59
CA THR A 520 5.95 7.19 17.14
C THR A 520 6.53 6.91 15.76
N GLY A 521 7.14 5.73 15.56
CA GLY A 521 7.74 5.36 14.27
C GLY A 521 6.73 5.29 13.12
N ILE A 522 5.53 4.74 13.37
CA ILE A 522 4.47 4.73 12.36
C ILE A 522 3.97 6.15 12.08
N LYS A 523 3.77 6.98 13.13
CA LYS A 523 3.38 8.39 12.97
C LYS A 523 4.37 9.16 12.08
N GLU A 524 5.66 9.03 12.34
CA GLU A 524 6.71 9.69 11.57
C GLU A 524 6.72 9.22 10.11
N THR A 525 6.60 7.91 9.90
CA THR A 525 6.51 7.31 8.55
C THR A 525 5.30 7.83 7.76
N LEU A 526 4.12 7.86 8.40
CA LEU A 526 2.88 8.38 7.79
C LEU A 526 3.02 9.86 7.42
N THR A 527 3.59 10.66 8.33
CA THR A 527 3.78 12.10 8.14
C THR A 527 4.73 12.36 6.98
N LYS A 528 5.90 11.71 6.98
CA LYS A 528 6.92 11.85 5.93
C LYS A 528 6.37 11.52 4.53
N LYS A 529 5.56 10.47 4.39
CA LYS A 529 4.93 10.14 3.10
C LYS A 529 3.95 11.21 2.64
N CYS A 530 3.16 11.77 3.56
CA CYS A 530 2.20 12.83 3.22
C CYS A 530 2.91 14.13 2.84
N ASP A 531 3.97 14.49 3.56
CA ASP A 531 4.79 15.66 3.24
C ASP A 531 5.44 15.54 1.86
N LEU A 532 5.98 14.35 1.53
CA LEU A 532 6.54 14.07 0.20
C LEU A 532 5.49 14.25 -0.91
N LEU A 533 4.28 13.71 -0.72
CA LEU A 533 3.19 13.86 -1.70
C LEU A 533 2.73 15.32 -1.86
N ILE A 534 2.67 16.07 -0.76
CA ILE A 534 2.35 17.51 -0.78
C ILE A 534 3.43 18.27 -1.53
N GLN A 535 4.70 17.95 -1.27
CA GLN A 535 5.83 18.56 -1.96
C GLN A 535 5.77 18.28 -3.47
N THR A 536 5.63 17.02 -3.89
CA THR A 536 5.55 16.67 -5.31
C THR A 536 4.33 17.29 -6.00
N ALA A 537 3.18 17.35 -5.31
CA ALA A 537 1.99 18.04 -5.83
C ALA A 537 2.23 19.54 -6.04
N ASN A 538 2.94 20.21 -5.12
CA ASN A 538 3.30 21.62 -5.26
C ASN A 538 4.32 21.83 -6.37
N GLU A 539 5.33 20.97 -6.47
CA GLU A 539 6.33 21.01 -7.55
C GLU A 539 5.67 20.88 -8.92
N LEU A 540 4.71 19.97 -9.10
CA LEU A 540 3.94 19.86 -10.35
C LEU A 540 3.15 21.13 -10.68
N ILE A 541 2.55 21.81 -9.69
CA ILE A 541 1.85 23.08 -9.89
C ILE A 541 2.83 24.22 -10.23
N ILE A 542 4.03 24.22 -9.66
CA ILE A 542 5.05 25.27 -9.84
C ILE A 542 5.81 25.09 -11.16
N GLN A 543 6.34 23.89 -11.43
CA GLN A 543 7.12 23.54 -12.62
C GLN A 543 6.29 23.55 -13.92
N SER A 544 4.98 23.35 -13.82
CA SER A 544 4.07 23.43 -14.97
C SER A 544 3.84 24.86 -15.47
N SER A 545 4.22 25.90 -14.71
CA SER A 545 4.16 27.29 -15.15
C SER A 545 5.44 27.67 -15.90
N ALA A 546 5.32 27.98 -17.20
CA ALA A 546 6.42 28.56 -17.97
C ALA A 546 6.91 29.90 -17.37
N ALA A 547 6.07 30.52 -16.53
CA ALA A 547 6.40 31.70 -15.73
C ALA A 547 7.50 31.46 -14.69
N TYR A 548 7.54 30.31 -14.02
CA TYR A 548 8.55 30.01 -13.00
C TYR A 548 9.97 29.95 -13.57
N HIS A 549 10.15 29.27 -14.70
CA HIS A 549 11.45 29.20 -15.37
C HIS A 549 11.88 30.56 -15.91
N MET A 550 10.95 31.40 -16.38
CA MET A 550 11.28 32.74 -16.83
C MET A 550 11.51 33.74 -15.68
N GLU A 551 10.86 33.56 -14.53
CA GLU A 551 11.10 34.38 -13.34
C GLU A 551 12.49 34.11 -12.75
N ASN A 552 12.91 32.84 -12.70
CA ASN A 552 14.28 32.47 -12.33
C ASN A 552 15.31 33.03 -13.34
N LEU A 553 15.03 32.92 -14.64
CA LEU A 553 15.88 33.51 -15.68
C LEU A 553 16.00 35.05 -15.52
N ILE A 554 14.87 35.74 -15.33
CA ILE A 554 14.85 37.20 -15.13
C ILE A 554 15.61 37.57 -13.87
N HIS A 555 15.51 36.77 -12.81
CA HIS A 555 16.24 36.98 -11.57
C HIS A 555 17.74 36.82 -11.76
N GLU A 556 18.21 35.71 -12.37
CA GLU A 556 19.62 35.46 -12.68
C GLU A 556 20.21 36.56 -13.59
N LEU A 557 19.46 36.99 -14.62
CA LEU A 557 19.88 38.07 -15.51
C LEU A 557 19.94 39.42 -14.79
N SER A 558 18.95 39.73 -13.93
CA SER A 558 18.91 40.98 -13.18
C SER A 558 20.07 41.08 -12.17
N ASP A 559 20.36 39.99 -11.48
CA ASP A 559 21.46 39.91 -10.51
C ASP A 559 22.82 40.03 -11.22
N SER A 560 22.97 39.38 -12.38
CA SER A 560 24.21 39.45 -13.17
C SER A 560 24.45 40.86 -13.74
N ILE A 561 23.41 41.59 -14.14
CA ILE A 561 23.53 43.01 -14.52
C ILE A 561 23.93 43.88 -13.33
N ALA A 562 23.39 43.61 -12.14
CA ALA A 562 23.70 44.38 -10.93
C ALA A 562 25.16 44.23 -10.49
N GLN A 563 25.80 43.12 -10.85
CA GLN A 563 27.21 42.82 -10.55
C GLN A 563 28.21 43.39 -11.57
N LEU A 564 27.76 43.96 -12.69
CA LEU A 564 28.65 44.60 -13.67
C LEU A 564 29.22 45.92 -13.14
N ASP A 565 30.54 46.09 -13.24
CA ASP A 565 31.20 47.37 -13.01
C ASP A 565 31.00 48.29 -14.22
N LEU A 566 30.00 49.16 -14.12
CA LEU A 566 29.62 50.09 -15.19
C LEU A 566 30.45 51.38 -15.20
N SER A 567 31.41 51.54 -14.29
CA SER A 567 32.14 52.81 -14.07
C SER A 567 33.11 53.17 -15.21
N HIS A 568 33.52 52.18 -16.02
CA HIS A 568 34.49 52.33 -17.11
C HIS A 568 33.86 52.42 -18.50
N LEU A 569 32.53 52.40 -18.59
CA LEU A 569 31.81 52.34 -19.86
C LEU A 569 31.54 53.72 -20.48
N THR A 570 31.47 53.78 -21.81
CA THR A 570 31.07 55.02 -22.51
C THR A 570 29.58 55.32 -22.30
N GLN A 571 29.17 56.59 -22.50
CA GLN A 571 27.77 57.02 -22.37
C GLN A 571 26.81 56.24 -23.30
N ALA A 572 27.29 55.84 -24.48
CA ALA A 572 26.53 55.00 -25.40
C ALA A 572 26.32 53.58 -24.84
N ASN A 573 27.36 52.98 -24.25
CA ASN A 573 27.31 51.65 -23.64
C ASN A 573 26.38 51.63 -22.41
N LEU A 574 26.42 52.69 -21.59
CA LEU A 574 25.49 52.89 -20.46
C LEU A 574 24.03 52.99 -20.91
N THR A 575 23.79 53.56 -22.09
CA THR A 575 22.43 53.68 -22.66
C THR A 575 21.89 52.30 -23.06
N GLU A 576 22.71 51.45 -23.67
CA GLU A 576 22.32 50.07 -24.02
C GLU A 576 22.12 49.19 -22.77
N CYS A 577 22.98 49.28 -21.75
CA CYS A 577 22.76 48.56 -20.48
C CYS A 577 21.47 49.00 -19.77
N ASN A 578 21.13 50.28 -19.81
CA ASN A 578 19.87 50.78 -19.25
C ASN A 578 18.64 50.33 -20.08
N SER A 579 18.79 50.22 -21.40
CA SER A 579 17.78 49.64 -22.29
C SER A 579 17.51 48.18 -21.93
N LEU A 580 18.55 47.38 -21.70
CA LEU A 580 18.41 45.98 -21.25
C LEU A 580 17.73 45.87 -19.86
N LYS A 581 18.07 46.74 -18.90
CA LYS A 581 17.39 46.81 -17.60
C LYS A 581 15.89 47.13 -17.75
N GLN A 582 15.53 48.01 -18.67
CA GLN A 582 14.13 48.33 -18.97
C GLN A 582 13.40 47.14 -19.59
N VAL A 583 14.04 46.42 -20.54
CA VAL A 583 13.48 45.21 -21.14
C VAL A 583 13.24 44.14 -20.08
N LEU A 584 14.19 43.89 -19.17
CA LEU A 584 14.03 42.91 -18.08
C LEU A 584 12.95 43.32 -17.08
N SER A 585 12.87 44.60 -16.72
CA SER A 585 11.83 45.12 -15.83
C SER A 585 10.45 44.97 -16.45
N ARG A 586 10.34 45.19 -17.76
CA ARG A 586 9.10 45.05 -18.52
C ARG A 586 8.70 43.58 -18.68
N ALA A 587 9.66 42.70 -18.98
CA ALA A 587 9.45 41.26 -19.01
C ALA A 587 8.95 40.73 -17.65
N LYS A 588 9.52 41.22 -16.53
CA LYS A 588 9.07 40.91 -15.17
C LYS A 588 7.63 41.37 -14.93
N LEU A 589 7.30 42.58 -15.33
CA LEU A 589 5.96 43.15 -15.18
C LEU A 589 4.93 42.41 -16.04
N ASP A 590 5.29 42.06 -17.27
CA ASP A 590 4.45 41.30 -18.20
C ASP A 590 4.16 39.90 -17.63
N LEU A 591 5.17 39.23 -17.04
CA LEU A 591 4.98 37.97 -16.32
C LEU A 591 4.07 38.09 -15.09
N GLN A 592 4.17 39.19 -14.34
CA GLN A 592 3.31 39.45 -13.17
C GLN A 592 1.87 39.83 -13.55
N ASN A 593 1.67 40.46 -14.71
CA ASN A 593 0.36 40.94 -15.17
C ASN A 593 -0.37 39.96 -16.12
N THR A 594 0.30 38.91 -16.59
CA THR A 594 -0.31 37.90 -17.47
C THR A 594 -1.14 36.93 -16.63
N HIS A 595 -2.45 37.18 -16.54
CA HIS A 595 -3.38 36.38 -15.73
C HIS A 595 -3.88 35.09 -16.43
N LEU A 596 -3.50 34.85 -17.69
CA LEU A 596 -3.93 33.71 -18.50
C LEU A 596 -2.73 32.87 -18.94
N ILE A 597 -2.67 31.61 -18.52
CA ILE A 597 -1.60 30.64 -18.82
C ILE A 597 -1.35 30.47 -20.34
N ALA A 598 -2.34 30.75 -21.19
CA ALA A 598 -2.27 30.61 -22.64
C ALA A 598 -1.40 31.67 -23.35
N GLU A 599 -1.22 32.86 -22.79
CA GLU A 599 -0.43 33.95 -23.41
C GLU A 599 1.04 33.94 -22.98
N ILE A 600 1.36 33.12 -21.96
CA ILE A 600 2.68 33.01 -21.36
C ILE A 600 3.74 32.56 -22.39
N PRO A 601 3.54 31.53 -23.24
CA PRO A 601 4.56 31.11 -24.21
C PRO A 601 4.90 32.18 -25.26
N GLU A 602 3.91 32.93 -25.74
CA GLU A 602 4.13 34.03 -26.71
C GLU A 602 4.75 35.26 -26.04
N ALA A 603 4.40 35.57 -24.79
CA ALA A 603 5.07 36.60 -24.00
C ALA A 603 6.53 36.22 -23.73
N ILE A 604 6.80 34.95 -23.40
CA ILE A 604 8.13 34.38 -23.18
C ILE A 604 8.97 34.45 -24.47
N ASP A 605 8.49 33.97 -25.61
CA ASP A 605 9.21 34.03 -26.89
C ASP A 605 9.49 35.49 -27.32
N ARG A 606 8.52 36.40 -27.12
CA ARG A 606 8.72 37.84 -27.34
C ARG A 606 9.80 38.42 -26.43
N ASN A 607 9.77 38.10 -25.13
CA ASN A 607 10.74 38.60 -24.16
C ASN A 607 12.15 38.05 -24.43
N VAL A 608 12.28 36.76 -24.75
CA VAL A 608 13.54 36.11 -25.15
C VAL A 608 14.12 36.77 -26.40
N LYS A 609 13.30 37.01 -27.43
CA LYS A 609 13.72 37.71 -28.65
C LYS A 609 14.17 39.14 -28.38
N GLN A 610 13.46 39.87 -27.51
CA GLN A 610 13.83 41.23 -27.14
C GLN A 610 15.13 41.30 -26.33
N ILE A 611 15.32 40.38 -25.38
CA ILE A 611 16.56 40.25 -24.61
C ILE A 611 17.73 39.91 -25.54
N LYS A 612 17.55 38.95 -26.46
CA LYS A 612 18.56 38.58 -27.45
C LYS A 612 18.94 39.75 -28.36
N GLN A 613 17.96 40.48 -28.88
CA GLN A 613 18.18 41.68 -29.72
C GLN A 613 18.84 42.84 -28.97
N ALA A 614 18.52 43.05 -27.70
CA ALA A 614 19.16 44.06 -26.87
C ALA A 614 20.62 43.69 -26.55
N THR A 615 20.89 42.39 -26.39
CA THR A 615 22.23 41.86 -26.11
C THR A 615 23.15 41.95 -27.33
N GLU A 616 22.63 41.71 -28.54
CA GLU A 616 23.37 41.87 -29.81
C GLU A 616 23.84 43.31 -30.09
N ARG A 617 23.26 44.31 -29.39
CA ARG A 617 23.65 45.73 -29.51
C ARG A 617 24.76 46.13 -28.53
N LEU A 618 25.18 45.23 -27.64
CA LEU A 618 26.27 45.52 -26.72
C LEU A 618 27.61 45.60 -27.48
N PRO A 619 28.46 46.60 -27.17
CA PRO A 619 29.76 46.79 -27.83
C PRO A 619 30.74 45.64 -27.59
N GLU A 620 31.70 45.44 -28.50
CA GLU A 620 32.79 44.45 -28.38
C GLU A 620 33.88 44.87 -27.37
N GLU A 621 33.50 45.22 -26.14
CA GLU A 621 34.43 45.34 -25.01
C GLU A 621 34.48 44.02 -24.24
N ASN A 622 35.65 43.61 -23.75
CA ASN A 622 35.88 42.22 -23.28
C ASN A 622 34.91 41.77 -22.17
N GLN A 623 34.58 42.65 -21.21
CA GLN A 623 33.61 42.35 -20.13
C GLN A 623 32.16 42.33 -20.63
N LEU A 624 31.78 43.27 -21.50
CA LEU A 624 30.43 43.31 -22.09
C LEU A 624 30.19 42.18 -23.08
N LYS A 625 31.23 41.70 -23.76
CA LYS A 625 31.20 40.53 -24.65
C LYS A 625 31.06 39.23 -23.86
N GLN A 626 31.77 39.08 -22.75
CA GLN A 626 31.58 37.94 -21.82
C GLN A 626 30.15 37.94 -21.26
N PHE A 627 29.67 39.11 -20.85
CA PHE A 627 28.30 39.27 -20.37
C PHE A 627 27.26 38.96 -21.45
N SER A 628 27.47 39.44 -22.68
CA SER A 628 26.62 39.14 -23.84
C SER A 628 26.59 37.64 -24.15
N ASN A 629 27.74 36.96 -24.12
CA ASN A 629 27.83 35.53 -24.36
C ASN A 629 27.14 34.73 -23.24
N PHE A 630 27.32 35.14 -21.99
CA PHE A 630 26.63 34.56 -20.84
C PHE A 630 25.11 34.73 -20.93
N ILE A 631 24.63 35.93 -21.32
CA ILE A 631 23.20 36.13 -21.59
C ILE A 631 22.74 35.23 -22.73
N GLN A 632 23.50 35.10 -23.82
CA GLN A 632 23.13 34.20 -24.92
C GLN A 632 23.10 32.74 -24.49
N GLU A 633 24.06 32.26 -23.70
CA GLU A 633 24.10 30.90 -23.17
C GLU A 633 22.92 30.61 -22.24
N ILE A 634 22.63 31.50 -21.29
CA ILE A 634 21.50 31.33 -20.37
C ILE A 634 20.18 31.45 -21.13
N THR A 635 20.06 32.37 -22.08
CA THR A 635 18.84 32.54 -22.89
C THR A 635 18.62 31.32 -23.80
N GLN A 636 19.68 30.75 -24.36
CA GLN A 636 19.66 29.52 -25.15
C GLN A 636 19.30 28.33 -24.28
N SER A 637 19.92 28.18 -23.11
CA SER A 637 19.63 27.12 -22.13
C SER A 637 18.19 27.22 -21.62
N ALA A 638 17.67 28.42 -21.36
CA ALA A 638 16.28 28.63 -21.01
C ALA A 638 15.33 28.24 -22.16
N SER A 639 15.68 28.60 -23.40
CA SER A 639 14.91 28.20 -24.59
C SER A 639 14.94 26.69 -24.82
N GLU A 640 16.06 26.02 -24.55
CA GLU A 640 16.22 24.57 -24.62
C GLU A 640 15.47 23.85 -23.48
N ASN A 641 15.50 24.40 -22.26
CA ASN A 641 14.74 23.89 -21.10
C ASN A 641 13.24 24.06 -21.32
N ILE A 642 12.79 25.17 -21.92
CA ILE A 642 11.39 25.38 -22.33
C ILE A 642 11.00 24.40 -23.45
N ALA A 643 11.91 24.12 -24.39
CA ALA A 643 11.69 23.13 -25.45
C ALA A 643 11.74 21.67 -24.95
N ALA A 644 12.42 21.42 -23.83
CA ALA A 644 12.50 20.12 -23.15
C ALA A 644 11.39 19.90 -22.11
N LEU A 645 10.49 20.88 -21.90
CA LEU A 645 9.33 20.69 -21.03
C LEU A 645 8.46 19.53 -21.55
N PRO A 646 7.93 18.67 -20.66
CA PRO A 646 6.98 17.64 -21.07
C PRO A 646 5.80 18.27 -21.83
N THR A 647 5.27 17.55 -22.81
CA THR A 647 4.16 18.09 -23.62
C THR A 647 2.98 18.44 -22.71
N ALA A 648 2.08 19.33 -23.16
CA ALA A 648 0.87 19.62 -22.37
C ALA A 648 0.06 18.35 -22.04
N SER A 649 0.14 17.33 -22.90
CA SER A 649 -0.47 16.01 -22.67
C SER A 649 0.26 15.22 -21.59
N ASP A 650 1.60 15.24 -21.56
CA ASP A 650 2.39 14.57 -20.52
C ASP A 650 2.18 15.24 -19.16
N ARG A 651 2.18 16.59 -19.11
CA ARG A 651 1.87 17.34 -17.88
C ARG A 651 0.45 17.09 -17.38
N LEU A 652 -0.52 16.98 -18.29
CA LEU A 652 -1.90 16.61 -17.95
C LEU A 652 -1.94 15.20 -17.36
N LYS A 653 -1.21 14.25 -17.94
CA LYS A 653 -1.10 12.88 -17.43
C LYS A 653 -0.49 12.87 -16.03
N ASP A 654 0.66 13.50 -15.80
CA ASP A 654 1.32 13.53 -14.49
C ASP A 654 0.44 14.21 -13.42
N THR A 655 -0.29 15.27 -13.80
CA THR A 655 -1.24 15.96 -12.91
C THR A 655 -2.41 15.05 -12.53
N ILE A 656 -2.96 14.30 -13.49
CA ILE A 656 -4.06 13.35 -13.25
C ILE A 656 -3.57 12.17 -12.39
N GLU A 657 -2.39 11.61 -12.68
CA GLU A 657 -1.78 10.53 -11.89
C GLU A 657 -1.55 10.98 -10.44
N MET A 658 -1.04 12.20 -10.22
CA MET A 658 -0.91 12.75 -8.87
C MET A 658 -2.26 12.96 -8.18
N CYS A 659 -3.30 13.41 -8.90
CA CYS A 659 -4.66 13.51 -8.34
C CYS A 659 -5.19 12.15 -7.87
N ILE A 660 -4.93 11.10 -8.65
CA ILE A 660 -5.28 9.71 -8.31
C ILE A 660 -4.51 9.28 -7.06
N HIS A 661 -3.18 9.47 -7.03
CA HIS A 661 -2.36 9.13 -5.88
C HIS A 661 -2.80 9.84 -4.58
N LEU A 662 -3.12 11.14 -4.64
CA LEU A 662 -3.64 11.88 -3.49
C LEU A 662 -5.01 11.34 -3.06
N ASN A 663 -5.88 10.97 -4.00
CA ASN A 663 -7.21 10.43 -3.70
C ASN A 663 -7.12 9.07 -3.00
N ASP A 664 -6.35 8.15 -3.56
CA ASP A 664 -6.11 6.82 -2.96
C ASP A 664 -5.48 6.97 -1.58
N ARG A 665 -4.59 7.96 -1.42
CA ARG A 665 -3.95 8.24 -0.13
C ARG A 665 -4.94 8.71 0.93
N ILE A 666 -5.86 9.60 0.58
CA ILE A 666 -6.90 10.08 1.50
C ILE A 666 -7.73 8.90 2.00
N ILE A 667 -8.21 8.05 1.09
CA ILE A 667 -9.00 6.85 1.42
C ILE A 667 -8.21 5.91 2.34
N ASN A 668 -6.95 5.64 2.01
CA ASN A 668 -6.10 4.75 2.80
C ASN A 668 -5.81 5.29 4.22
N ILE A 669 -5.65 6.61 4.39
CA ILE A 669 -5.46 7.22 5.72
C ILE A 669 -6.75 7.12 6.53
N GLU A 670 -7.91 7.39 5.92
CA GLU A 670 -9.22 7.26 6.57
C GLU A 670 -9.46 5.82 7.06
N ASP A 671 -9.24 4.83 6.19
CA ASP A 671 -9.40 3.41 6.51
C ASP A 671 -8.36 2.91 7.53
N PHE A 672 -7.15 3.47 7.53
CA PHE A 672 -6.11 3.08 8.49
C PHE A 672 -6.41 3.62 9.89
N VAL A 673 -6.73 4.92 10.01
CA VAL A 673 -6.94 5.60 11.30
C VAL A 673 -8.23 5.15 11.99
N LYS A 674 -9.26 4.82 11.19
CA LYS A 674 -10.52 4.30 11.71
C LYS A 674 -10.34 3.01 12.51
N ASP A 675 -9.45 2.12 12.04
CA ASP A 675 -9.29 0.79 12.61
C ASP A 675 -8.09 0.68 13.56
N ALA A 676 -7.07 1.53 13.42
CA ALA A 676 -5.87 1.55 14.27
C ALA A 676 -5.48 2.99 14.66
N PRO A 677 -6.13 3.58 15.68
CA PRO A 677 -5.85 4.96 16.07
C PRO A 677 -4.41 5.11 16.62
N ILE A 678 -3.67 6.07 16.05
CA ILE A 678 -2.33 6.44 16.48
C ILE A 678 -2.40 7.68 17.37
N ALA A 679 -1.84 7.59 18.57
CA ALA A 679 -1.81 8.70 19.51
C ALA A 679 -1.10 9.94 18.90
N GLY A 680 -1.76 11.09 18.98
CA GLY A 680 -1.20 12.37 18.50
C GLY A 680 -1.03 12.48 16.98
N PHE A 681 -1.63 11.59 16.17
CA PHE A 681 -1.69 11.72 14.71
C PHE A 681 -2.99 12.42 14.30
N ASN A 682 -2.89 13.64 13.76
CA ASN A 682 -4.04 14.43 13.33
C ASN A 682 -4.44 14.10 11.88
N ALA A 683 -5.11 12.96 11.70
CA ALA A 683 -5.56 12.49 10.39
C ALA A 683 -6.43 13.53 9.66
N ASN A 684 -7.34 14.19 10.37
CA ASN A 684 -8.25 15.18 9.78
C ASN A 684 -7.49 16.37 9.19
N ALA A 685 -6.49 16.90 9.88
CA ALA A 685 -5.69 18.01 9.35
C ALA A 685 -4.89 17.60 8.11
N ILE A 686 -4.34 16.38 8.10
CA ILE A 686 -3.59 15.84 6.95
C ILE A 686 -4.53 15.61 5.76
N ILE A 687 -5.68 14.96 5.97
CA ILE A 687 -6.69 14.72 4.94
C ILE A 687 -7.19 16.05 4.36
N LEU A 688 -7.42 17.05 5.20
CA LEU A 688 -7.82 18.39 4.75
C LEU A 688 -6.75 19.01 3.84
N ASN A 689 -5.47 18.91 4.21
CA ASN A 689 -4.36 19.43 3.40
C ASN A 689 -4.22 18.68 2.07
N LEU A 690 -4.25 17.34 2.09
CA LEU A 690 -4.21 16.52 0.86
C LEU A 690 -5.40 16.82 -0.06
N THR A 691 -6.59 17.00 0.51
CA THR A 691 -7.81 17.37 -0.24
C THR A 691 -7.68 18.75 -0.87
N ALA A 692 -7.13 19.73 -0.14
CA ALA A 692 -6.86 21.06 -0.67
C ALA A 692 -5.86 21.01 -1.84
N ARG A 693 -4.79 20.22 -1.73
CA ARG A 693 -3.82 20.03 -2.83
C ARG A 693 -4.43 19.31 -4.04
N LYS A 694 -5.27 18.31 -3.82
CA LYS A 694 -6.03 17.65 -4.90
C LYS A 694 -6.93 18.64 -5.64
N ALA A 695 -7.63 19.51 -4.93
CA ALA A 695 -8.48 20.53 -5.53
C ALA A 695 -7.67 21.52 -6.41
N LEU A 696 -6.47 21.90 -5.95
CA LEU A 696 -5.55 22.74 -6.74
C LEU A 696 -5.05 22.03 -8.00
N LEU A 697 -4.71 20.74 -7.92
CA LEU A 697 -4.30 19.96 -9.09
C LEU A 697 -5.45 19.73 -10.08
N ILE A 698 -6.68 19.53 -9.61
CA ILE A 698 -7.88 19.45 -10.48
C ILE A 698 -8.04 20.75 -11.27
N HIS A 699 -7.89 21.89 -10.59
CA HIS A 699 -7.93 23.19 -11.22
C HIS A 699 -6.79 23.37 -12.23
N HIS A 700 -5.59 22.96 -11.87
CA HIS A 700 -4.43 22.99 -12.75
C HIS A 700 -4.64 22.14 -14.01
N ALA A 701 -5.13 20.89 -13.87
CA ALA A 701 -5.45 20.00 -14.98
C ALA A 701 -6.51 20.61 -15.91
N ALA A 702 -7.58 21.18 -15.34
CA ALA A 702 -8.62 21.88 -16.11
C ALA A 702 -8.05 23.07 -16.88
N SER A 703 -7.14 23.84 -16.27
CA SER A 703 -6.45 24.93 -16.93
C SER A 703 -5.55 24.44 -18.06
N LEU A 704 -4.81 23.34 -17.89
CA LEU A 704 -3.98 22.75 -18.96
C LEU A 704 -4.83 22.36 -20.16
N VAL A 705 -6.00 21.77 -19.92
CA VAL A 705 -6.96 21.39 -20.97
C VAL A 705 -7.46 22.63 -21.72
N PHE A 706 -7.84 23.67 -20.99
CA PHE A 706 -8.31 24.93 -21.57
C PHE A 706 -7.24 25.65 -22.37
N THR A 707 -6.06 25.88 -21.78
CA THR A 707 -5.02 26.72 -22.38
C THR A 707 -4.34 26.07 -23.57
N ASN A 708 -4.32 24.73 -23.64
CA ASN A 708 -3.68 23.97 -24.72
C ASN A 708 -4.69 23.31 -25.66
N ASN A 709 -5.99 23.61 -25.52
CA ASN A 709 -7.08 23.07 -26.35
C ASN A 709 -7.08 21.53 -26.44
N LEU A 710 -6.80 20.86 -25.32
CA LEU A 710 -6.77 19.40 -25.23
C LEU A 710 -8.21 18.84 -25.24
N SER A 711 -8.40 17.63 -25.76
CA SER A 711 -9.74 17.07 -25.89
C SER A 711 -10.27 16.58 -24.53
N LEU A 712 -11.57 16.78 -24.28
CA LEU A 712 -12.23 16.22 -23.10
C LEU A 712 -12.20 14.68 -23.09
N GLU A 713 -12.05 14.05 -24.26
CA GLU A 713 -11.86 12.59 -24.39
C GLU A 713 -10.49 12.14 -23.84
N GLN A 714 -9.43 12.93 -24.02
CA GLN A 714 -8.12 12.64 -23.43
C GLN A 714 -8.19 12.62 -21.90
N VAL A 715 -8.92 13.56 -21.28
CA VAL A 715 -9.16 13.57 -19.83
C VAL A 715 -9.93 12.32 -19.39
N LYS A 716 -10.95 11.91 -20.15
CA LYS A 716 -11.72 10.68 -19.85
C LYS A 716 -10.86 9.42 -20.00
N ALA A 717 -10.00 9.35 -21.01
CA ALA A 717 -9.11 8.22 -21.24
C ALA A 717 -8.04 8.08 -20.15
N LEU A 718 -7.42 9.19 -19.74
CA LEU A 718 -6.41 9.21 -18.68
C LEU A 718 -6.98 8.87 -17.29
N CYS A 719 -8.22 9.29 -17.01
CA CYS A 719 -8.88 8.98 -15.73
C CYS A 719 -9.55 7.58 -15.68
N ASN A 720 -9.81 6.95 -16.83
CA ASN A 720 -10.53 5.68 -16.93
C ASN A 720 -9.78 4.69 -17.85
N ASP A 721 -8.50 4.44 -17.56
CA ASP A 721 -7.71 3.44 -18.27
C ASP A 721 -8.35 2.04 -18.09
N PRO A 722 -8.72 1.33 -19.17
CA PRO A 722 -9.35 0.01 -19.10
C PRO A 722 -8.46 -1.09 -18.50
N THR A 723 -7.17 -0.84 -18.30
CA THR A 723 -6.23 -1.75 -17.63
C THR A 723 -6.19 -1.59 -16.10
N GLN A 724 -6.75 -0.50 -15.57
CA GLN A 724 -6.82 -0.25 -14.12
C GLN A 724 -8.10 -0.84 -13.50
N THR A 725 -7.99 -1.34 -12.27
CA THR A 725 -9.10 -2.02 -11.57
C THR A 725 -10.18 -1.06 -11.04
N ILE A 726 -9.86 0.24 -10.92
CA ILE A 726 -10.74 1.29 -10.39
C ILE A 726 -10.82 2.41 -11.42
N GLN A 727 -12.04 2.80 -11.81
CA GLN A 727 -12.26 3.95 -12.70
C GLN A 727 -12.46 5.22 -11.88
N HIS A 728 -11.73 6.29 -12.20
CA HIS A 728 -11.82 7.57 -11.49
C HIS A 728 -12.82 8.52 -12.17
N THR A 729 -14.04 8.03 -12.39
CA THR A 729 -15.08 8.74 -13.16
C THR A 729 -15.46 10.09 -12.55
N ASP A 730 -15.45 10.23 -11.22
CA ASP A 730 -15.77 11.50 -10.54
C ASP A 730 -14.63 12.52 -10.62
N LEU A 731 -13.38 12.07 -10.69
CA LEU A 731 -12.22 12.93 -10.97
C LEU A 731 -12.33 13.49 -12.40
N ALA A 732 -12.65 12.64 -13.38
CA ALA A 732 -12.86 13.04 -14.77
C ALA A 732 -13.97 14.09 -14.87
N LYS A 733 -15.13 13.86 -14.23
CA LYS A 733 -16.23 14.84 -14.19
C LYS A 733 -15.78 16.18 -13.59
N SER A 734 -15.00 16.16 -12.51
CA SER A 734 -14.55 17.37 -11.82
C SER A 734 -13.60 18.20 -12.69
N ILE A 735 -12.63 17.56 -13.36
CA ILE A 735 -11.71 18.24 -14.28
C ILE A 735 -12.48 18.77 -15.49
N ILE A 736 -13.37 17.97 -16.09
CA ILE A 736 -14.18 18.37 -17.25
C ILE A 736 -15.10 19.55 -16.91
N ALA A 737 -15.80 19.50 -15.77
CA ALA A 737 -16.69 20.57 -15.34
C ALA A 737 -15.92 21.88 -15.12
N GLN A 738 -14.73 21.82 -14.50
CA GLN A 738 -13.88 23.01 -14.37
C GLN A 738 -13.34 23.49 -15.73
N ALA A 739 -12.95 22.59 -16.63
CA ALA A 739 -12.47 22.95 -17.97
C ALA A 739 -13.58 23.64 -18.79
N ILE A 740 -14.82 23.15 -18.71
CA ILE A 740 -16.00 23.78 -19.32
C ILE A 740 -16.24 25.17 -18.71
N ASN A 741 -16.15 25.30 -17.37
CA ASN A 741 -16.28 26.60 -16.70
C ASN A 741 -15.19 27.60 -17.12
N LEU A 742 -14.00 27.11 -17.46
CA LEU A 742 -12.90 27.92 -18.00
C LEU A 742 -13.10 28.29 -19.48
N GLY A 743 -14.05 27.66 -20.18
CA GLY A 743 -14.43 28.01 -21.56
C GLY A 743 -14.15 26.93 -22.62
N VAL A 744 -13.76 25.71 -22.22
CA VAL A 744 -13.64 24.58 -23.16
C VAL A 744 -15.02 24.22 -23.70
N SER A 745 -15.14 24.15 -25.02
CA SER A 745 -16.40 23.81 -25.66
C SER A 745 -16.74 22.33 -25.45
N ASP A 746 -17.88 22.06 -24.86
CA ASP A 746 -18.42 20.70 -24.76
C ASP A 746 -18.80 20.19 -26.16
N PRO A 747 -18.18 19.09 -26.66
CA PRO A 747 -18.48 18.51 -27.95
C PRO A 747 -19.97 18.24 -28.15
N ASP A 748 -20.69 17.84 -27.09
CA ASP A 748 -22.12 17.54 -27.14
C ASP A 748 -22.96 18.82 -27.33
N MET A 749 -22.50 19.95 -26.79
CA MET A 749 -23.11 21.27 -27.03
C MET A 749 -22.77 21.83 -28.42
N LEU A 750 -21.59 21.52 -28.96
CA LEU A 750 -21.21 21.92 -30.32
C LEU A 750 -21.97 21.12 -31.39
N THR A 751 -22.19 19.82 -31.20
CA THR A 751 -23.09 19.03 -32.06
C THR A 751 -24.52 19.54 -31.96
N LEU A 752 -25.02 19.85 -30.75
CA LEU A 752 -26.35 20.44 -30.59
C LEU A 752 -26.48 21.80 -31.30
N ARG A 753 -25.45 22.66 -31.21
CA ARG A 753 -25.42 23.96 -31.91
C ARG A 753 -25.28 23.80 -33.43
N ALA A 754 -24.49 22.85 -33.90
CA ALA A 754 -24.35 22.55 -35.33
C ALA A 754 -25.64 21.95 -35.91
N GLU A 755 -26.34 21.12 -35.13
CA GLU A 755 -27.64 20.57 -35.49
C GLU A 755 -28.73 21.64 -35.50
N HIS A 756 -28.71 22.55 -34.51
CA HIS A 756 -29.57 23.74 -34.48
C HIS A 756 -29.26 24.72 -35.63
N ALA A 757 -27.99 24.90 -36.01
CA ALA A 757 -27.60 25.71 -37.16
C ALA A 757 -28.04 25.09 -38.50
N ARG A 758 -27.94 23.75 -38.65
CA ARG A 758 -28.48 23.03 -39.80
C ARG A 758 -30.01 23.09 -39.87
N GLN A 759 -30.68 23.00 -38.72
CA GLN A 759 -32.13 23.19 -38.64
C GLN A 759 -32.54 24.63 -39.00
N MET A 760 -31.78 25.64 -38.56
CA MET A 760 -32.01 27.04 -38.92
C MET A 760 -31.74 27.32 -40.41
N GLU A 761 -30.72 26.70 -41.02
CA GLU A 761 -30.47 26.83 -42.46
C GLU A 761 -31.57 26.13 -43.29
N SER A 762 -32.02 24.96 -42.85
CA SER A 762 -33.17 24.25 -43.43
C SER A 762 -34.45 25.08 -43.30
N ALA A 763 -34.71 25.63 -42.12
CA ALA A 763 -35.86 26.49 -41.85
C ALA A 763 -35.80 27.80 -42.65
N ASN A 764 -34.62 28.41 -42.85
CA ASN A 764 -34.47 29.61 -43.68
C ASN A 764 -34.64 29.32 -45.18
N LYS A 765 -34.16 28.16 -45.68
CA LYS A 765 -34.47 27.71 -47.04
C LYS A 765 -35.95 27.41 -47.23
N GLU A 766 -36.59 26.82 -46.22
CA GLU A 766 -38.04 26.55 -46.21
C GLU A 766 -38.87 27.84 -46.08
N LEU A 767 -38.41 28.83 -45.32
CA LEU A 767 -39.04 30.14 -45.17
C LEU A 767 -38.95 30.94 -46.47
N LEU A 768 -37.81 30.91 -47.16
CA LEU A 768 -37.64 31.56 -48.47
C LEU A 768 -38.50 30.88 -49.55
N ALA A 769 -38.61 29.54 -49.51
CA ALA A 769 -39.51 28.79 -50.39
C ALA A 769 -40.99 29.02 -50.07
N LYS A 770 -41.35 29.16 -48.79
CA LYS A 770 -42.72 29.51 -48.34
C LYS A 770 -43.07 30.95 -48.66
N GLN A 771 -42.15 31.91 -48.55
CA GLN A 771 -42.38 33.30 -48.91
C GLN A 771 -42.61 33.46 -50.42
N THR A 772 -41.79 32.79 -51.25
CA THR A 772 -41.99 32.75 -52.71
C THR A 772 -43.32 32.06 -53.09
N LYS A 773 -43.75 31.08 -52.28
CA LYS A 773 -45.05 30.40 -52.45
C LYS A 773 -46.24 31.24 -51.95
N ILE A 774 -46.07 32.06 -50.90
CA ILE A 774 -47.08 32.98 -50.39
C ILE A 774 -47.31 34.12 -51.39
N ASP A 775 -46.25 34.71 -51.94
CA ASP A 775 -46.35 35.76 -52.97
C ASP A 775 -47.00 35.22 -54.28
N GLY A 776 -46.83 33.92 -54.55
CA GLY A 776 -47.54 33.20 -55.62
C GLY A 776 -49.01 32.92 -55.28
N LEU A 777 -49.29 32.43 -54.07
CA LEU A 777 -50.64 32.11 -53.59
C LEU A 777 -51.51 33.36 -53.36
N GLU A 778 -50.93 34.54 -53.07
CA GLU A 778 -51.68 35.80 -52.94
C GLU A 778 -52.15 36.33 -54.30
N LYS A 779 -51.36 36.13 -55.36
CA LYS A 779 -51.81 36.38 -56.74
C LYS A 779 -52.86 35.36 -57.20
N GLU A 780 -52.72 34.10 -56.78
CA GLU A 780 -53.69 33.03 -57.09
C GLU A 780 -55.01 33.21 -56.30
N ASN A 781 -54.98 33.66 -55.04
CA ASN A 781 -56.19 33.92 -54.23
C ASN A 781 -57.01 35.11 -54.74
N ALA A 782 -56.36 36.13 -55.33
CA ALA A 782 -57.07 37.24 -55.96
C ALA A 782 -57.84 36.79 -57.22
N VAL A 783 -57.27 35.84 -57.98
CA VAL A 783 -57.91 35.19 -59.13
C VAL A 783 -59.01 34.23 -58.65
N PHE A 784 -58.73 33.37 -57.67
CA PHE A 784 -59.70 32.42 -57.08
C PHE A 784 -60.90 33.10 -56.42
N LYS A 785 -60.76 34.30 -55.84
CA LYS A 785 -61.88 35.06 -55.27
C LYS A 785 -62.82 35.63 -56.34
N THR A 786 -62.27 35.90 -57.52
CA THR A 786 -63.02 36.35 -58.70
C THR A 786 -63.72 35.17 -59.38
N GLU A 787 -63.01 34.04 -59.52
CA GLU A 787 -63.56 32.78 -60.03
C GLU A 787 -64.60 32.16 -59.08
N LYS A 788 -64.43 32.23 -57.75
CA LYS A 788 -65.42 31.74 -56.78
C LYS A 788 -66.77 32.47 -56.89
N ASN A 789 -66.76 33.78 -57.11
CA ASN A 789 -67.99 34.55 -57.29
C ASN A 789 -68.67 34.27 -58.65
N GLN A 790 -67.89 33.90 -59.67
CA GLN A 790 -68.39 33.49 -60.98
C GLN A 790 -68.90 32.03 -60.96
N SER A 791 -68.21 31.14 -60.26
CA SER A 791 -68.64 29.77 -59.97
C SER A 791 -69.87 29.72 -59.07
N GLN A 792 -70.03 30.63 -58.10
CA GLN A 792 -71.26 30.66 -57.29
C GLN A 792 -72.50 31.03 -58.13
N ARG A 793 -72.38 31.97 -59.07
CA ARG A 793 -73.45 32.30 -60.02
C ARG A 793 -73.72 31.14 -61.00
N SER A 794 -72.67 30.44 -61.43
CA SER A 794 -72.79 29.23 -62.24
C SER A 794 -73.39 28.05 -61.45
N VAL A 795 -73.15 27.95 -60.14
CA VAL A 795 -73.75 26.96 -59.23
C VAL A 795 -75.23 27.25 -59.03
N ASP A 796 -75.65 28.51 -58.96
CA ASP A 796 -77.07 28.86 -58.85
C ASP A 796 -77.82 28.54 -60.17
N GLU A 797 -77.24 28.83 -61.33
CA GLU A 797 -77.77 28.37 -62.64
C GLU A 797 -77.71 26.84 -62.82
N GLN A 798 -76.68 26.18 -62.29
CA GLN A 798 -76.60 24.72 -62.25
C GLN A 798 -77.62 24.13 -61.29
N ASN A 799 -77.98 24.79 -60.19
CA ASN A 799 -79.01 24.35 -59.24
C ASN A 799 -80.42 24.46 -59.83
N ASP A 800 -80.69 25.46 -60.66
CA ASP A 800 -81.96 25.54 -61.41
C ASP A 800 -82.04 24.44 -62.49
N LYS A 801 -80.94 24.19 -63.21
CA LYS A 801 -80.80 22.99 -64.07
C LYS A 801 -80.83 21.69 -63.28
N LEU A 802 -80.35 21.68 -62.03
CA LEU A 802 -80.40 20.53 -61.14
C LEU A 802 -81.84 20.24 -60.72
N LYS A 803 -82.68 21.27 -60.60
CA LYS A 803 -84.10 21.14 -60.27
C LYS A 803 -84.90 20.58 -61.44
N GLU A 804 -84.58 21.00 -62.67
CA GLU A 804 -85.11 20.42 -63.91
C GLU A 804 -84.62 18.97 -64.10
N ASN A 805 -83.32 18.73 -63.92
CA ASN A 805 -82.74 17.38 -63.87
C ASN A 805 -83.30 16.55 -62.71
N SER A 806 -83.73 17.14 -61.60
CA SER A 806 -84.37 16.41 -60.49
C SER A 806 -85.75 15.89 -60.88
N GLN A 807 -86.49 16.63 -61.72
CA GLN A 807 -87.76 16.15 -62.27
C GLN A 807 -87.54 15.05 -63.31
N THR A 808 -86.52 15.19 -64.17
CA THR A 808 -86.11 14.14 -65.11
C THR A 808 -85.53 12.92 -64.40
N ILE A 809 -84.78 13.11 -63.30
CA ILE A 809 -84.31 12.05 -62.40
C ILE A 809 -85.49 11.40 -61.70
N GLU A 810 -86.58 12.10 -61.41
CA GLU A 810 -87.76 11.48 -60.81
C GLU A 810 -88.52 10.62 -61.82
N GLU A 811 -88.62 11.05 -63.09
CA GLU A 811 -89.15 10.22 -64.18
C GLU A 811 -88.23 9.01 -64.49
N LEU A 812 -86.91 9.23 -64.50
CA LEU A 812 -85.92 8.17 -64.61
C LEU A 812 -85.90 7.28 -63.37
N ARG A 813 -86.20 7.77 -62.17
CA ARG A 813 -86.36 6.99 -60.95
C ARG A 813 -87.63 6.18 -60.97
N THR A 814 -88.73 6.65 -61.57
CA THR A 814 -89.89 5.76 -61.81
C THR A 814 -89.55 4.65 -62.79
N THR A 815 -88.78 4.96 -63.84
CA THR A 815 -88.36 3.98 -64.85
C THR A 815 -87.34 2.97 -64.28
N ILE A 816 -86.37 3.48 -63.53
CA ILE A 816 -85.37 2.71 -62.79
C ILE A 816 -86.05 1.95 -61.67
N ALA A 817 -86.99 2.50 -60.90
CA ALA A 817 -87.72 1.76 -59.89
C ALA A 817 -88.55 0.63 -60.49
N GLN A 818 -89.06 0.77 -61.72
CA GLN A 818 -89.73 -0.34 -62.42
C GLN A 818 -88.75 -1.45 -62.82
N LYS A 819 -87.58 -1.10 -63.34
CA LYS A 819 -86.55 -2.07 -63.73
C LYS A 819 -85.78 -2.66 -62.55
N GLU A 820 -85.51 -1.84 -61.55
CA GLU A 820 -85.11 -2.23 -60.22
C GLU A 820 -86.21 -3.06 -59.57
N ASN A 821 -87.51 -2.87 -59.81
CA ASN A 821 -88.48 -3.80 -59.23
C ASN A 821 -88.30 -5.23 -59.77
N GLU A 822 -88.00 -5.37 -61.06
CA GLU A 822 -87.72 -6.68 -61.69
C GLU A 822 -86.35 -7.25 -61.28
N VAL A 823 -85.30 -6.43 -61.27
CA VAL A 823 -83.94 -6.83 -60.85
C VAL A 823 -83.91 -7.10 -59.35
N THR A 824 -84.55 -6.25 -58.55
CA THR A 824 -84.78 -6.47 -57.13
C THR A 824 -85.57 -7.74 -56.92
N GLN A 825 -86.59 -8.07 -57.72
CA GLN A 825 -87.29 -9.35 -57.58
C GLN A 825 -86.36 -10.56 -57.73
N ALA A 826 -85.44 -10.58 -58.71
CA ALA A 826 -84.57 -11.73 -58.94
C ALA A 826 -83.31 -11.74 -58.04
N THR A 827 -82.62 -10.60 -57.94
CA THR A 827 -81.45 -10.45 -57.07
C THR A 827 -81.83 -10.62 -55.61
N ALA A 828 -83.04 -10.20 -55.19
CA ALA A 828 -83.54 -10.49 -53.85
C ALA A 828 -83.77 -12.00 -53.60
N THR A 829 -83.88 -12.84 -54.63
CA THR A 829 -84.04 -14.28 -54.44
C THR A 829 -82.69 -15.01 -54.36
N ILE A 830 -81.71 -14.64 -55.20
CA ILE A 830 -80.34 -15.23 -55.19
C ILE A 830 -79.56 -14.79 -53.95
N THR A 831 -79.57 -13.49 -53.66
CA THR A 831 -78.91 -12.96 -52.47
C THR A 831 -79.58 -13.48 -51.19
N ALA A 832 -80.88 -13.81 -51.22
CA ALA A 832 -81.56 -14.44 -50.09
C ALA A 832 -81.08 -15.88 -49.81
N LEU A 833 -80.73 -16.68 -50.82
CA LEU A 833 -80.33 -18.08 -50.58
C LEU A 833 -78.85 -18.20 -50.16
N ASN A 834 -77.95 -17.49 -50.82
CA ASN A 834 -76.51 -17.62 -50.58
C ASN A 834 -76.05 -16.96 -49.27
N ALA A 835 -76.69 -15.87 -48.85
CA ALA A 835 -76.47 -15.32 -47.50
C ALA A 835 -76.96 -16.29 -46.41
N THR A 836 -78.01 -17.08 -46.70
CA THR A 836 -78.52 -18.08 -45.75
C THR A 836 -77.54 -19.26 -45.63
N LEU A 837 -76.97 -19.74 -46.74
CA LEU A 837 -76.05 -20.88 -46.76
C LEU A 837 -74.69 -20.60 -46.07
N GLN A 838 -74.08 -19.43 -46.26
CA GLN A 838 -72.84 -19.08 -45.54
C GLN A 838 -73.06 -18.90 -44.03
N ASN A 839 -74.21 -18.36 -43.61
CA ASN A 839 -74.53 -18.24 -42.19
C ASN A 839 -74.73 -19.61 -41.53
N TYR A 840 -75.36 -20.59 -42.20
CA TYR A 840 -75.56 -21.92 -41.62
C TYR A 840 -74.25 -22.68 -41.38
N THR A 841 -73.28 -22.56 -42.28
CA THR A 841 -71.99 -23.27 -42.13
C THR A 841 -71.14 -22.65 -41.01
N SER A 842 -71.02 -21.30 -40.95
CA SER A 842 -70.26 -20.65 -39.86
C SER A 842 -70.93 -20.82 -38.48
N LEU A 843 -72.27 -20.92 -38.47
CA LEU A 843 -73.04 -21.16 -37.26
C LEU A 843 -72.77 -22.56 -36.70
N ASN A 844 -72.81 -23.59 -37.55
CA ASN A 844 -72.62 -24.95 -37.08
C ASN A 844 -71.20 -25.18 -36.53
N GLU A 845 -70.18 -24.55 -37.11
CA GLU A 845 -68.80 -24.57 -36.59
C GLU A 845 -68.69 -23.88 -35.22
N LYS A 846 -69.23 -22.66 -35.05
CA LYS A 846 -69.22 -21.95 -33.76
C LYS A 846 -69.97 -22.70 -32.66
N CYS A 847 -71.10 -23.32 -33.02
CA CYS A 847 -71.86 -24.17 -32.10
C CYS A 847 -71.07 -25.40 -31.69
N GLN A 848 -70.34 -26.04 -32.61
CA GLN A 848 -69.53 -27.21 -32.30
C GLN A 848 -68.41 -26.84 -31.31
N THR A 849 -67.71 -25.73 -31.53
CA THR A 849 -66.69 -25.21 -30.62
C THR A 849 -67.25 -24.96 -29.22
N LEU A 850 -68.46 -24.37 -29.10
CA LEU A 850 -69.06 -24.12 -27.79
C LEU A 850 -69.46 -25.41 -27.06
N ILE A 851 -69.95 -26.43 -27.78
CA ILE A 851 -70.23 -27.74 -27.19
C ILE A 851 -68.95 -28.31 -26.60
N ASP A 852 -67.88 -28.38 -27.40
CA ASP A 852 -66.65 -29.08 -27.03
C ASP A 852 -65.87 -28.33 -25.93
N ASP A 853 -65.74 -27.00 -26.04
CA ASP A 853 -64.94 -26.19 -25.12
C ASP A 853 -65.66 -25.85 -23.80
N GLN A 854 -66.99 -25.66 -23.83
CA GLN A 854 -67.74 -25.15 -22.68
C GLN A 854 -68.81 -26.11 -22.18
N LEU A 855 -69.87 -26.35 -22.96
CA LEU A 855 -71.07 -26.99 -22.45
C LEU A 855 -70.82 -28.44 -22.02
N LEU A 856 -70.05 -29.19 -22.81
CA LEU A 856 -69.74 -30.60 -22.53
C LEU A 856 -68.87 -30.72 -21.28
N SER A 857 -67.81 -29.91 -21.21
CA SER A 857 -66.92 -29.81 -20.04
C SER A 857 -67.69 -29.46 -18.77
N LEU A 858 -68.48 -28.39 -18.79
CA LEU A 858 -69.26 -27.92 -17.64
C LEU A 858 -70.29 -28.96 -17.19
N THR A 859 -71.03 -29.54 -18.12
CA THR A 859 -72.09 -30.53 -17.81
C THR A 859 -71.49 -31.82 -17.28
N LYS A 860 -70.39 -32.30 -17.87
CA LYS A 860 -69.67 -33.49 -17.37
C LYS A 860 -69.12 -33.26 -15.97
N ASN A 861 -68.50 -32.12 -15.72
CA ASN A 861 -67.91 -31.79 -14.42
C ASN A 861 -68.99 -31.70 -13.33
N TYR A 862 -70.13 -31.08 -13.63
CA TYR A 862 -71.23 -31.00 -12.67
C TYR A 862 -71.93 -32.34 -12.47
N LEU A 863 -72.12 -33.14 -13.53
CA LEU A 863 -72.63 -34.50 -13.42
C LEU A 863 -71.72 -35.35 -12.52
N MET A 864 -70.41 -35.27 -12.70
CA MET A 864 -69.42 -35.96 -11.87
C MET A 864 -69.48 -35.48 -10.41
N HIS A 865 -69.64 -34.18 -10.18
CA HIS A 865 -69.85 -33.62 -8.85
C HIS A 865 -71.11 -34.20 -8.19
N LEU A 866 -72.23 -34.25 -8.89
CA LEU A 866 -73.48 -34.83 -8.37
C LEU A 866 -73.34 -36.33 -8.09
N ILE A 867 -72.64 -37.08 -8.95
CA ILE A 867 -72.34 -38.50 -8.72
C ILE A 867 -71.49 -38.68 -7.46
N LEU A 868 -70.46 -37.86 -7.27
CA LEU A 868 -69.65 -37.89 -6.05
C LEU A 868 -70.49 -37.56 -4.81
N GLU A 869 -71.39 -36.59 -4.92
CA GLU A 869 -72.26 -36.17 -3.83
C GLU A 869 -73.27 -37.27 -3.45
N ILE A 870 -73.94 -37.89 -4.42
CA ILE A 870 -74.89 -38.98 -4.13
C ILE A 870 -74.16 -40.21 -3.57
N ASN A 871 -72.94 -40.49 -4.06
CA ASN A 871 -72.10 -41.58 -3.58
C ASN A 871 -71.62 -41.44 -2.13
N ARG A 872 -71.75 -40.25 -1.51
CA ARG A 872 -71.56 -40.09 -0.05
C ARG A 872 -72.71 -40.71 0.75
N HIS A 873 -73.85 -40.92 0.12
CA HIS A 873 -75.10 -41.31 0.77
C HIS A 873 -75.66 -42.64 0.27
N THR A 874 -75.05 -43.27 -0.73
CA THR A 874 -75.55 -44.51 -1.35
C THR A 874 -74.48 -45.60 -1.38
N THR A 875 -74.93 -46.85 -1.19
CA THR A 875 -74.10 -48.05 -1.38
C THR A 875 -74.91 -49.05 -2.22
N PRO A 876 -74.35 -49.62 -3.29
CA PRO A 876 -73.03 -49.36 -3.86
C PRO A 876 -72.90 -47.96 -4.49
N LYS A 877 -71.65 -47.48 -4.65
CA LYS A 877 -71.35 -46.21 -5.33
C LYS A 877 -71.68 -46.33 -6.81
N LEU A 878 -72.42 -45.37 -7.33
CA LEU A 878 -72.82 -45.23 -8.72
C LEU A 878 -71.64 -44.72 -9.56
N THR A 879 -71.49 -45.22 -10.79
CA THR A 879 -70.47 -44.77 -11.75
C THR A 879 -71.11 -44.41 -13.08
N LEU A 880 -70.54 -43.41 -13.76
CA LEU A 880 -70.94 -43.01 -15.11
C LEU A 880 -70.34 -43.98 -16.14
N ASP A 881 -71.17 -44.58 -16.99
CA ASP A 881 -70.68 -45.37 -18.12
C ASP A 881 -70.24 -44.48 -19.30
N ARG A 882 -69.67 -45.09 -20.35
CA ARG A 882 -69.21 -44.34 -21.55
C ARG A 882 -70.36 -43.69 -22.34
N ASN A 883 -71.61 -44.09 -22.11
CA ASN A 883 -72.79 -43.61 -22.82
C ASN A 883 -73.56 -42.54 -22.03
N GLY A 884 -73.04 -42.10 -20.88
CA GLY A 884 -73.67 -41.09 -20.04
C GLY A 884 -74.73 -41.62 -19.07
N SER A 885 -74.93 -42.95 -18.99
CA SER A 885 -75.90 -43.59 -18.09
C SER A 885 -75.28 -43.93 -16.73
N ILE A 886 -76.07 -43.85 -15.66
CA ILE A 886 -75.62 -44.04 -14.27
C ILE A 886 -76.29 -45.27 -13.69
N ASN A 887 -75.56 -46.39 -13.69
CA ASN A 887 -76.06 -47.71 -13.29
C ASN A 887 -76.38 -47.78 -11.79
N GLY A 888 -77.53 -48.37 -11.46
CA GLY A 888 -78.00 -48.60 -10.09
C GLY A 888 -78.79 -47.44 -9.47
N LEU A 889 -78.92 -46.29 -10.15
CA LEU A 889 -79.56 -45.09 -9.60
C LEU A 889 -81.01 -45.32 -9.16
N GLU A 890 -81.82 -46.07 -9.91
CA GLU A 890 -83.24 -46.29 -9.60
C GLU A 890 -83.47 -47.25 -8.43
N HIS A 891 -82.53 -48.16 -8.17
CA HIS A 891 -82.68 -49.24 -7.20
C HIS A 891 -82.24 -48.87 -5.78
N ILE A 892 -81.89 -47.60 -5.51
CA ILE A 892 -81.55 -47.15 -4.13
C ILE A 892 -82.83 -47.20 -3.28
N PRO A 893 -82.91 -48.13 -2.29
CA PRO A 893 -84.13 -48.36 -1.51
C PRO A 893 -84.30 -47.29 -0.43
N ASN A 894 -85.55 -46.89 -0.20
CA ASN A 894 -85.95 -45.87 0.80
C ASN A 894 -85.08 -44.60 0.77
N PRO A 895 -84.99 -43.92 -0.39
CA PRO A 895 -84.09 -42.78 -0.55
C PRO A 895 -84.51 -41.64 0.38
N THR A 896 -83.55 -41.14 1.17
CA THR A 896 -83.77 -39.93 1.96
C THR A 896 -84.17 -38.78 1.04
N PRO A 897 -84.86 -37.74 1.55
CA PRO A 897 -85.22 -36.58 0.74
C PRO A 897 -84.02 -35.99 -0.02
N THR A 898 -82.82 -36.03 0.57
CA THR A 898 -81.57 -35.62 -0.06
C THR A 898 -81.18 -36.51 -1.25
N ILE A 899 -81.26 -37.83 -1.13
CA ILE A 899 -80.97 -38.76 -2.23
C ILE A 899 -82.00 -38.63 -3.36
N LEU A 900 -83.30 -38.52 -3.04
CA LEU A 900 -84.34 -38.29 -4.06
C LEU A 900 -84.07 -37.02 -4.88
N ARG A 901 -83.62 -35.96 -4.21
CA ARG A 901 -83.23 -34.70 -4.86
C ARG A 901 -82.00 -34.86 -5.74
N LEU A 902 -80.94 -35.47 -5.23
CA LEU A 902 -79.71 -35.73 -6.00
C LEU A 902 -79.99 -36.62 -7.21
N ARG A 903 -80.81 -37.68 -7.05
CA ARG A 903 -81.28 -38.53 -8.15
C ARG A 903 -82.00 -37.72 -9.22
N GLY A 904 -82.93 -36.85 -8.82
CA GLY A 904 -83.67 -35.99 -9.74
C GLY A 904 -82.78 -34.99 -10.49
N LYS A 905 -81.70 -34.49 -9.87
CA LYS A 905 -80.70 -33.64 -10.54
C LYS A 905 -79.82 -34.46 -11.49
N ILE A 906 -79.35 -35.61 -11.05
CA ILE A 906 -78.48 -36.49 -11.84
C ILE A 906 -79.17 -36.93 -13.14
N HIS A 907 -80.43 -37.37 -13.07
CA HIS A 907 -81.17 -37.78 -14.26
C HIS A 907 -81.29 -36.66 -15.28
N LYS A 908 -81.65 -35.45 -14.82
CA LYS A 908 -81.76 -34.25 -15.67
C LYS A 908 -80.43 -33.85 -16.30
N VAL A 909 -79.34 -33.86 -15.52
CA VAL A 909 -78.01 -33.46 -16.00
C VAL A 909 -77.38 -34.53 -16.91
N SER A 910 -77.66 -35.81 -16.69
CA SER A 910 -77.27 -36.91 -17.58
C SER A 910 -77.97 -36.81 -18.94
N GLU A 911 -79.27 -36.52 -18.97
CA GLU A 911 -80.00 -36.29 -20.22
C GLU A 911 -79.42 -35.10 -21.00
N LEU A 912 -79.07 -34.02 -20.29
CA LEU A 912 -78.37 -32.88 -20.88
C LEU A 912 -77.00 -33.27 -21.45
N TYR A 913 -76.23 -34.10 -20.75
CA TYR A 913 -74.94 -34.59 -21.24
C TYR A 913 -75.08 -35.45 -22.51
N CYS A 914 -76.05 -36.36 -22.55
CA CYS A 914 -76.32 -37.21 -23.71
C CYS A 914 -76.67 -36.41 -24.97
N LEU A 915 -77.38 -35.28 -24.82
CA LEU A 915 -77.68 -34.38 -25.94
C LEU A 915 -76.41 -33.77 -26.55
N LEU A 916 -75.40 -33.49 -25.74
CA LEU A 916 -74.17 -32.85 -26.22
C LEU A 916 -73.24 -33.82 -26.98
N ILE A 917 -73.14 -35.08 -26.55
CA ILE A 917 -72.24 -36.08 -27.16
C ILE A 917 -72.79 -36.73 -28.45
N ASN A 918 -74.05 -36.49 -28.81
CA ASN A 918 -74.67 -37.14 -29.98
C ASN A 918 -74.18 -36.57 -31.32
N GLN A 919 -73.14 -37.19 -31.90
CA GLN A 919 -72.56 -36.74 -33.16
C GLN A 919 -73.44 -36.94 -34.41
N GLU A 920 -74.54 -37.69 -34.33
CA GLU A 920 -75.48 -37.85 -35.45
C GLU A 920 -76.25 -36.55 -35.76
N GLN A 921 -76.22 -35.58 -34.85
CA GLN A 921 -76.95 -34.33 -34.96
C GLN A 921 -76.00 -33.12 -35.14
N PRO A 922 -76.33 -32.17 -36.06
CA PRO A 922 -75.57 -30.94 -36.19
C PRO A 922 -75.53 -30.16 -34.87
N ALA A 923 -74.44 -29.45 -34.63
CA ALA A 923 -74.12 -28.83 -33.35
C ALA A 923 -75.20 -27.85 -32.86
N TYR A 924 -75.76 -27.02 -33.76
CA TYR A 924 -76.82 -26.08 -33.37
C TYR A 924 -78.08 -26.80 -32.83
N SER A 925 -78.46 -27.94 -33.42
CA SER A 925 -79.61 -28.74 -33.01
C SER A 925 -79.39 -29.37 -31.62
N ARG A 926 -78.15 -29.77 -31.31
CA ARG A 926 -77.78 -30.24 -29.96
C ARG A 926 -77.87 -29.14 -28.92
N ILE A 927 -77.41 -27.92 -29.23
CA ILE A 927 -77.49 -26.76 -28.34
C ILE A 927 -78.94 -26.35 -28.07
N GLU A 928 -79.79 -26.28 -29.11
CA GLU A 928 -81.20 -25.90 -28.94
C GLU A 928 -81.93 -26.91 -28.04
N LYS A 929 -81.72 -28.22 -28.28
CA LYS A 929 -82.28 -29.28 -27.43
C LYS A 929 -81.74 -29.18 -26.00
N PHE A 930 -80.45 -28.90 -25.85
CA PHE A 930 -79.80 -28.70 -24.55
C PHE A 930 -80.38 -27.48 -23.81
N ASP A 931 -80.50 -26.32 -24.45
CA ASP A 931 -81.00 -25.08 -23.84
C ASP A 931 -82.46 -25.22 -23.40
N ARG A 932 -83.32 -25.76 -24.26
CA ARG A 932 -84.72 -26.02 -23.91
C ARG A 932 -84.82 -26.93 -22.69
N LYS A 933 -84.14 -28.08 -22.72
CA LYS A 933 -84.11 -29.03 -21.59
C LYS A 933 -83.44 -28.43 -20.36
N PHE A 934 -82.38 -27.64 -20.53
CA PHE A 934 -81.67 -27.00 -19.43
C PHE A 934 -82.55 -25.96 -18.77
N THR A 935 -83.27 -25.13 -19.53
CA THR A 935 -84.23 -24.15 -19.04
C THR A 935 -85.36 -24.83 -18.26
N GLU A 936 -85.93 -25.90 -18.81
CA GLU A 936 -86.92 -26.75 -18.12
C GLU A 936 -86.34 -27.32 -16.81
N TYR A 937 -85.08 -27.76 -16.83
CA TYR A 937 -84.42 -28.39 -15.70
C TYR A 937 -83.80 -27.40 -14.73
N ARG A 938 -83.63 -26.12 -15.11
CA ARG A 938 -82.89 -25.11 -14.35
C ARG A 938 -83.53 -24.87 -13.00
N ILE A 939 -84.85 -24.71 -12.96
CA ILE A 939 -85.58 -24.52 -11.69
C ILE A 939 -85.35 -25.73 -10.78
N ALA A 940 -85.40 -26.95 -11.33
CA ALA A 940 -85.15 -28.17 -10.57
C ALA A 940 -83.68 -28.31 -10.13
N ILE A 941 -82.71 -27.86 -10.93
CA ILE A 941 -81.29 -27.86 -10.59
C ILE A 941 -80.99 -26.80 -9.52
N MET A 942 -81.59 -25.61 -9.60
CA MET A 942 -81.38 -24.46 -8.71
C MET A 942 -82.22 -24.49 -7.43
N ALA A 943 -83.23 -25.36 -7.33
CA ALA A 943 -84.18 -25.37 -6.21
C ALA A 943 -83.53 -25.45 -4.81
N HIS A 944 -82.26 -25.84 -4.71
CA HIS A 944 -81.54 -25.97 -3.45
C HIS A 944 -80.12 -25.38 -3.58
N ARG A 945 -79.70 -24.55 -2.60
CA ARG A 945 -78.39 -23.87 -2.53
C ARG A 945 -77.24 -24.88 -2.49
N ASP A 946 -76.81 -25.39 -3.65
CA ASP A 946 -75.48 -25.96 -3.83
C ASP A 946 -74.60 -24.96 -4.60
N GLY A 947 -73.46 -24.58 -4.03
CA GLY A 947 -72.58 -23.59 -4.66
C GLY A 947 -72.01 -24.11 -5.99
N ALA A 948 -71.99 -25.42 -6.21
CA ALA A 948 -71.53 -26.04 -7.45
C ALA A 948 -72.57 -25.94 -8.56
N GLY A 949 -73.85 -26.19 -8.30
CA GLY A 949 -74.92 -26.10 -9.28
C GLY A 949 -75.32 -24.67 -9.58
N GLU A 950 -75.20 -23.74 -8.63
CA GLU A 950 -75.32 -22.31 -8.92
C GLU A 950 -74.22 -21.84 -9.87
N ARG A 951 -72.97 -22.28 -9.65
CA ARG A 951 -71.86 -22.03 -10.59
C ARG A 951 -72.07 -22.71 -11.93
N TYR A 952 -72.55 -23.95 -11.95
CA TYR A 952 -72.89 -24.67 -13.18
C TYR A 952 -73.97 -23.91 -13.97
N CYS A 953 -75.09 -23.57 -13.35
CA CYS A 953 -76.16 -22.83 -14.01
C CYS A 953 -75.73 -21.43 -14.44
N LYS A 954 -74.88 -20.74 -13.67
CA LYS A 954 -74.32 -19.45 -14.04
C LYS A 954 -73.38 -19.56 -15.24
N ASN A 955 -72.47 -20.54 -15.24
CA ASN A 955 -71.50 -20.72 -16.31
C ASN A 955 -72.16 -21.23 -17.59
N ILE A 956 -73.15 -22.13 -17.49
CA ILE A 956 -73.99 -22.51 -18.63
C ILE A 956 -74.78 -21.29 -19.12
N GLY A 957 -75.32 -20.45 -18.22
CA GLY A 957 -75.97 -19.19 -18.60
C GLY A 957 -75.03 -18.21 -19.31
N ILE A 958 -73.76 -18.10 -18.89
CA ILE A 958 -72.75 -17.29 -19.57
C ILE A 958 -72.43 -17.88 -20.95
N ALA A 959 -72.20 -19.18 -21.03
CA ALA A 959 -71.95 -19.89 -22.30
C ALA A 959 -73.12 -19.70 -23.29
N LEU A 960 -74.35 -19.84 -22.82
CA LEU A 960 -75.56 -19.63 -23.63
C LEU A 960 -75.86 -18.14 -23.91
N SER A 961 -75.42 -17.21 -23.06
CA SER A 961 -75.60 -15.77 -23.33
C SER A 961 -74.75 -15.29 -24.51
N ILE A 962 -73.55 -15.86 -24.70
CA ILE A 962 -72.70 -15.59 -25.87
C ILE A 962 -73.40 -16.04 -27.17
N LEU A 963 -74.23 -17.09 -27.11
CA LEU A 963 -75.08 -17.55 -28.23
C LEU A 963 -76.25 -16.62 -28.55
N LEU A 964 -76.88 -16.04 -27.53
CA LEU A 964 -78.04 -15.16 -27.73
C LEU A 964 -77.65 -13.77 -28.27
N THR A 965 -76.44 -13.28 -27.98
CA THR A 965 -76.04 -11.93 -28.40
C THR A 965 -75.37 -11.87 -29.77
N GLY A 966 -74.80 -12.96 -30.28
CA GLY A 966 -74.00 -12.94 -31.51
C GLY A 966 -74.53 -13.77 -32.68
N ILE A 967 -75.47 -14.69 -32.45
CA ILE A 967 -75.76 -15.78 -33.40
C ILE A 967 -77.28 -15.96 -33.69
N LEU A 968 -78.10 -16.09 -32.65
CA LEU A 968 -79.53 -16.42 -32.78
C LEU A 968 -80.45 -15.30 -33.34
N PRO A 969 -80.14 -13.99 -33.24
CA PRO A 969 -81.00 -12.96 -33.82
C PRO A 969 -81.20 -13.07 -35.34
N GLY A 970 -80.24 -13.64 -36.08
CA GLY A 970 -80.36 -13.86 -37.53
C GLY A 970 -81.43 -14.92 -37.90
N LEU A 971 -81.57 -15.98 -37.10
CA LEU A 971 -82.56 -17.04 -37.33
C LEU A 971 -84.00 -16.54 -37.08
N ALA A 972 -84.19 -15.63 -36.13
CA ALA A 972 -85.49 -15.02 -35.88
C ALA A 972 -85.97 -14.13 -37.04
N VAL A 973 -85.07 -13.44 -37.74
CA VAL A 973 -85.43 -12.61 -38.90
C VAL A 973 -85.92 -13.46 -40.08
N LEU A 974 -85.35 -14.66 -40.29
CA LEU A 974 -85.79 -15.60 -41.33
C LEU A 974 -87.19 -16.18 -41.05
N ALA A 975 -87.46 -16.54 -39.79
CA ALA A 975 -88.79 -17.06 -39.40
C ALA A 975 -89.89 -15.99 -39.52
N ILE A 976 -89.61 -14.74 -39.13
CA ILE A 976 -90.60 -13.64 -39.21
C ILE A 976 -90.90 -13.28 -40.67
N ARG A 977 -89.92 -13.32 -41.58
CA ARG A 977 -90.16 -13.03 -43.00
C ARG A 977 -91.02 -14.12 -43.66
N SER A 978 -90.75 -15.40 -43.38
CA SER A 978 -91.56 -16.53 -43.89
C SER A 978 -92.99 -16.51 -43.37
N ALA A 979 -93.20 -16.19 -42.09
CA ALA A 979 -94.54 -16.08 -41.51
C ALA A 979 -95.33 -14.85 -42.01
N LYS A 980 -94.64 -13.75 -42.41
CA LYS A 980 -95.30 -12.53 -42.91
C LYS A 980 -95.63 -12.53 -44.41
N THR A 981 -94.87 -13.24 -45.26
CA THR A 981 -95.06 -13.13 -46.72
C THR A 981 -95.78 -14.29 -47.38
N GLY A 982 -96.07 -15.39 -46.66
CA GLY A 982 -96.96 -16.46 -47.13
C GLY A 982 -96.50 -17.20 -48.41
N GLN A 983 -95.29 -16.93 -48.90
CA GLN A 983 -94.77 -17.55 -50.12
C GLN A 983 -93.94 -18.78 -49.75
N SER A 984 -94.45 -19.94 -50.17
CA SER A 984 -93.88 -21.26 -49.95
C SER A 984 -92.52 -21.44 -50.62
N MET A 985 -91.68 -22.33 -50.08
CA MET A 985 -90.39 -22.75 -50.65
C MET A 985 -90.53 -23.50 -52.00
N ARG A 986 -90.94 -22.85 -53.09
CA ARG A 986 -91.03 -23.48 -54.43
C ARG A 986 -90.52 -22.55 -55.53
N PHE A 987 -89.32 -22.84 -56.04
CA PHE A 987 -88.52 -22.03 -56.98
C PHE A 987 -88.69 -22.47 -58.46
N TRP A 988 -89.77 -22.16 -59.18
CA TRP A 988 -89.83 -22.25 -60.67
C TRP A 988 -91.15 -21.71 -61.29
N ARG A 989 -91.14 -20.61 -62.07
CA ARG A 989 -91.98 -20.24 -63.28
C ARG A 989 -92.18 -18.71 -63.49
N SER A 990 -92.29 -18.29 -64.76
CA SER A 990 -92.26 -16.91 -65.34
C SER A 990 -93.60 -16.47 -66.01
N GLN A 991 -93.55 -15.37 -66.81
CA GLN A 991 -94.51 -14.82 -67.83
C GLN A 991 -95.20 -13.50 -67.35
N GLY A 992 -95.40 -12.44 -68.15
CA GLY A 992 -95.42 -12.35 -69.61
C GLY A 992 -96.83 -12.52 -70.18
N GLU A 993 -97.82 -11.74 -69.74
CA GLU A 993 -99.12 -11.61 -70.42
C GLU A 993 -99.85 -10.39 -69.82
N ASN A 994 -100.38 -9.52 -70.70
CA ASN A 994 -101.20 -8.32 -70.46
C ASN A 994 -100.50 -6.95 -70.54
N TYR A 995 -101.06 -6.14 -71.42
CA TYR A 995 -101.33 -4.71 -71.31
C TYR A 995 -100.89 -3.80 -72.47
N ALA A 996 -100.85 -4.39 -73.66
CA ALA A 996 -101.20 -3.74 -74.93
C ALA A 996 -102.60 -3.07 -74.96
N GLU A 997 -103.11 -2.57 -73.83
CA GLU A 997 -104.49 -2.11 -73.64
C GLU A 997 -104.63 -0.62 -73.29
N LYS A 998 -103.55 0.19 -73.21
CA LYS A 998 -103.65 1.63 -72.81
C LYS A 998 -103.00 2.67 -73.74
N ALA A 999 -102.78 2.32 -75.00
CA ALA A 999 -102.79 3.33 -76.06
C ALA A 999 -104.22 3.90 -76.23
N GLN A 1000 -104.32 5.15 -76.70
CA GLN A 1000 -105.54 5.96 -76.95
C GLN A 1000 -105.98 6.83 -75.77
N VAL A 1001 -105.65 8.13 -75.84
CA VAL A 1001 -106.46 9.33 -75.49
C VAL A 1001 -105.49 10.54 -75.45
N THR A 1002 -105.40 11.36 -76.51
CA THR A 1002 -106.10 12.69 -76.61
C THR A 1002 -105.22 13.82 -76.02
N HIS A 1003 -104.97 14.99 -76.62
CA HIS A 1003 -105.24 15.60 -77.93
C HIS A 1003 -104.47 16.93 -77.97
N HIS A 1004 -104.17 17.38 -79.19
CA HIS A 1004 -104.31 18.74 -79.71
C HIS A 1004 -104.51 19.96 -78.80
N THR A 1005 -103.93 21.08 -79.27
CA THR A 1005 -104.35 22.52 -79.28
C THR A 1005 -103.33 23.43 -78.60
N ASN A 1006 -102.46 24.18 -79.31
CA ASN A 1006 -102.68 25.37 -80.16
C ASN A 1006 -103.62 26.42 -79.55
N LYS A 1007 -103.11 27.65 -79.30
CA LYS A 1007 -103.68 28.97 -79.70
C LYS A 1007 -103.22 30.15 -78.80
N ARG A 1008 -102.17 30.89 -79.20
CA ARG A 1008 -102.19 32.29 -79.71
C ARG A 1008 -100.78 32.87 -79.73
#